data_AF-A0A944H750-F1
#
_entry.id   AF-A0A944H750-F1
#
_cell.length_a   1.000
_cell.length_b   1.000
_cell.length_c   1.000
_cell.angle_alpha   90.00
_cell.angle_beta   90.00
_cell.angle_gamma   90.00
#
_symmetry.space_group_name_H-M   'P 1'
#
loop_
_entity.id
_entity.type
_entity.pdbx_description
1 polymer ?
#
loop_
_entity_poly.entity_id
_entity_poly.type
_entity_poly.pdbx_seq_one_letter_code
_entity_poly.pdbx_strand_id
1 'polypeptide(L)'
;MSKYNIWGYDTNGYDVYGHDRNGFNIKGIHKITKKKYDSDGYNKEGYNRRGYDKDGYDKNNFNIKGIHKITNTEYNQRGFNKNGFDKDGYDRKGYNKNGFDKFGFNKDGYDKKGFNIYGYHQNGFDREGFDMDGFNEEGIHKHTGTEYNEYGYNQYNFDENGFNKEGIHKNGTFYNENGYNIKGFDQEGYDEDGYDKDGYGRNGYNREGYGRNGYNREGYGRNGFNKAGLDKDGFDMEGYNKEGYDRNGFSKDGYNREGHNKRGFNKEGIHHTTNTKYDENGYDTFGYDCNGFNEDGYNQEGTSFQSHINQLLNFDKYIEANRLYFSRKIVYENFIDWETILEKYLGKYFKKYNILYPHTPSREQKAVITNLDKHLLVQARAGSGKTTTMIWKTHFLHHVLKIPTNEILFVAFNKKAVEDIKKSCQRKGFGEFQNACTFHSLAGKILNAFKMYENNEQEDIKRMSQIYQVINLLIGVNDENLTDEQKQNRKYFYDAIKYNDYADCERPDKIKEFTQSKEKNYKSKKKSIKYDSFYKTLAGDEVETREQKWIGDFLYEYGYKNNNKISRYGTFIRGYTPFNGDKEIFDERKFSFYIDMEQTENIQPNKQENNKINENQITEETDIFSEIGLFLSHFLGKSKDSRDEDEERDIFAEIGIDEHKFDGSKLYIDVCGDELGKYRKKWFDNHPEVGKYFWIPNNISDQYTKKGGRKQFEEYLKKELKEKFGFQNKKRDINDLYNSVSKESRSGIESMIENFINRAKQRRWSINEIKEKAENFIHITEVYSFYQFAINAYNIYETLLTQANRKDYNDILSLAIDTIEMREKLPSIWSGKKEEINTKKINLSQLKYLIVDEFQDVSELFYGLINVLRKYNPNMNIVCVGDDWQRINSFAGSQGKYIENFGQYFKHPTILPLNITHRCSQIITDKVDEFTSHSVKMQSVIHNSSDIITGSEIRKIYIENKPLNKLEFSRDRKYDLWKDKSTNWEAVKTIKYICEKFADRRNFGDWRNKKVLILSRTNKIEGMNIFDENDSNKNIVKTPLIEAIIKTYEEKRGKGKKFTHEKKKEARKILNKNIEMITAHKSKGMEADIVFIVGHGKDWCKIHPNTKFGIIFGDTESEALREEERLYYVAMTRAKHKIFFISHNHENPDISHPFSTSHQINNSTKINSPQNFSGNDFIKIEDIPF
;
A
#
# COMPACT_ATOMS: atom_id res chain seq x y z
N MET A 1 -15.01 -29.13 128.03
CA MET A 1 -13.92 -30.11 127.81
C MET A 1 -14.33 -31.50 128.30
N SER A 2 -14.90 -32.44 127.52
CA SER A 2 -15.54 -32.38 126.18
C SER A 2 -15.76 -33.80 125.59
N LYS A 3 -16.92 -34.03 124.97
CA LYS A 3 -17.27 -35.00 123.90
C LYS A 3 -17.27 -36.53 124.11
N TYR A 4 -16.70 -37.11 125.16
CA TYR A 4 -16.86 -38.55 125.38
C TYR A 4 -17.84 -38.82 126.51
N ASN A 5 -18.78 -39.74 126.26
CA ASN A 5 -19.67 -40.23 127.32
C ASN A 5 -18.87 -41.02 128.37
N ILE A 6 -19.50 -41.40 129.48
CA ILE A 6 -18.85 -42.13 130.58
C ILE A 6 -18.20 -43.46 130.14
N TRP A 7 -18.56 -43.96 128.96
CA TRP A 7 -18.05 -45.19 128.35
C TRP A 7 -16.94 -44.95 127.31
N GLY A 8 -16.56 -43.68 127.08
CA GLY A 8 -15.51 -43.33 126.14
C GLY A 8 -15.93 -43.30 124.66
N TYR A 9 -17.23 -43.27 124.34
CA TYR A 9 -17.74 -43.17 122.96
C TYR A 9 -18.28 -41.76 122.63
N ASP A 10 -18.07 -41.32 121.40
CA ASP A 10 -18.60 -40.08 120.84
C ASP A 10 -20.11 -40.21 120.46
N THR A 11 -20.70 -39.13 119.94
CA THR A 11 -22.10 -39.12 119.48
C THR A 11 -22.36 -40.06 118.30
N ASN A 12 -21.34 -40.44 117.55
CA ASN A 12 -21.45 -41.38 116.43
C ASN A 12 -21.25 -42.83 116.88
N GLY A 13 -21.11 -43.07 118.19
CA GLY A 13 -20.96 -44.39 118.76
C GLY A 13 -19.58 -44.99 118.55
N TYR A 14 -18.57 -44.18 118.24
CA TYR A 14 -17.17 -44.61 118.09
C TYR A 14 -16.34 -44.23 119.31
N ASP A 15 -15.45 -45.13 119.75
CA ASP A 15 -14.55 -44.88 120.89
C ASP A 15 -13.45 -43.85 120.55
N VAL A 16 -12.61 -43.49 121.54
CA VAL A 16 -11.45 -42.58 121.34
C VAL A 16 -10.45 -43.06 120.27
N TYR A 17 -10.57 -44.30 119.82
CA TYR A 17 -9.77 -44.92 118.76
C TYR A 17 -10.55 -45.12 117.45
N GLY A 18 -11.81 -44.66 117.36
CA GLY A 18 -12.62 -44.71 116.14
C GLY A 18 -13.29 -46.05 115.83
N HIS A 19 -13.64 -46.87 116.84
CA HIS A 19 -14.38 -48.14 116.65
C HIS A 19 -15.78 -48.11 117.25
N ASP A 20 -16.76 -48.65 116.52
CA ASP A 20 -18.15 -48.73 116.95
C ASP A 20 -18.33 -49.74 118.11
N ARG A 21 -19.56 -49.82 118.64
CA ARG A 21 -19.91 -50.75 119.72
C ARG A 21 -19.67 -52.22 119.37
N ASN A 22 -19.77 -52.58 118.10
CA ASN A 22 -19.49 -53.91 117.59
C ASN A 22 -18.01 -54.09 117.24
N GLY A 23 -17.17 -53.13 117.64
CA GLY A 23 -15.73 -53.14 117.44
C GLY A 23 -15.29 -52.78 116.03
N PHE A 24 -16.17 -52.42 115.09
CA PHE A 24 -15.75 -52.10 113.72
C PHE A 24 -15.40 -50.63 113.57
N ASN A 25 -14.31 -50.35 112.87
CA ASN A 25 -14.03 -48.99 112.43
C ASN A 25 -14.89 -48.59 111.23
N ILE A 26 -14.77 -47.34 110.79
CA ILE A 26 -15.52 -46.83 109.65
C ILE A 26 -15.26 -47.59 108.34
N LYS A 27 -14.10 -48.24 108.20
CA LYS A 27 -13.75 -49.10 107.06
C LYS A 27 -14.32 -50.53 107.18
N GLY A 28 -15.16 -50.78 108.19
CA GLY A 28 -15.73 -52.10 108.47
C GLY A 28 -14.67 -53.11 108.93
N ILE A 29 -13.54 -52.65 109.46
CA ILE A 29 -12.48 -53.51 110.00
C ILE A 29 -12.64 -53.61 111.51
N HIS A 30 -12.77 -54.82 112.03
CA HIS A 30 -12.99 -55.07 113.46
C HIS A 30 -11.72 -54.85 114.29
N LYS A 31 -11.86 -54.24 115.46
CA LYS A 31 -10.76 -53.75 116.32
C LYS A 31 -9.87 -54.86 116.80
N ILE A 32 -10.45 -56.05 117.03
CA ILE A 32 -9.75 -57.25 117.50
C ILE A 32 -9.22 -58.07 116.33
N THR A 33 -10.09 -58.47 115.38
CA THR A 33 -9.69 -59.41 114.32
C THR A 33 -8.86 -58.74 113.22
N LYS A 34 -8.88 -57.40 113.15
CA LYS A 34 -8.29 -56.59 112.08
C LYS A 34 -8.79 -57.01 110.68
N LYS A 35 -9.98 -57.62 110.59
CA LYS A 35 -10.63 -58.08 109.34
C LYS A 35 -12.03 -57.49 109.19
N LYS A 36 -12.62 -57.67 108.00
CA LYS A 36 -13.97 -57.20 107.64
C LYS A 36 -15.13 -57.90 108.37
N TYR A 37 -14.81 -58.95 109.13
CA TYR A 37 -15.77 -59.77 109.84
C TYR A 37 -15.38 -59.80 111.33
N ASP A 38 -16.39 -59.83 112.18
CA ASP A 38 -16.22 -60.02 113.61
C ASP A 38 -15.79 -61.45 113.90
N SER A 39 -15.60 -61.77 115.19
CA SER A 39 -15.29 -63.12 115.63
C SER A 39 -16.37 -64.14 115.26
N ASP A 40 -17.62 -63.71 115.06
CA ASP A 40 -18.74 -64.58 114.71
C ASP A 40 -18.88 -64.76 113.18
N GLY A 41 -18.03 -64.09 112.40
CA GLY A 41 -17.98 -64.24 110.95
C GLY A 41 -19.00 -63.40 110.18
N TYR A 42 -19.61 -62.39 110.82
CA TYR A 42 -20.53 -61.45 110.18
C TYR A 42 -19.84 -60.13 109.88
N ASN A 43 -20.19 -59.55 108.74
CA ASN A 43 -19.69 -58.24 108.36
C ASN A 43 -20.46 -57.13 109.11
N LYS A 44 -20.05 -55.88 108.90
CA LYS A 44 -20.72 -54.69 109.45
C LYS A 44 -22.23 -54.62 109.16
N GLU A 45 -22.71 -55.27 108.10
CA GLU A 45 -24.14 -55.30 107.71
C GLU A 45 -24.91 -56.53 108.24
N GLY A 46 -24.24 -57.43 108.96
CA GLY A 46 -24.88 -58.59 109.57
C GLY A 46 -25.08 -59.80 108.66
N TYR A 47 -24.42 -59.86 107.50
CA TYR A 47 -24.45 -61.01 106.59
C TYR A 47 -23.17 -61.83 106.70
N ASN A 48 -23.33 -63.16 106.63
CA ASN A 48 -22.19 -64.07 106.57
C ASN A 48 -21.57 -64.08 105.16
N ARG A 49 -20.44 -64.77 105.01
CA ARG A 49 -19.74 -64.88 103.72
C ARG A 49 -20.54 -65.51 102.57
N ARG A 50 -21.62 -66.25 102.87
CA ARG A 50 -22.51 -66.83 101.85
C ARG A 50 -23.65 -65.89 101.45
N GLY A 51 -23.72 -64.69 102.02
CA GLY A 51 -24.72 -63.68 101.68
C GLY A 51 -26.07 -63.89 102.36
N TYR A 52 -26.11 -64.70 103.42
CA TYR A 52 -27.31 -64.94 104.21
C TYR A 52 -27.22 -64.17 105.53
N ASP A 53 -28.35 -63.59 105.94
CA ASP A 53 -28.51 -62.97 107.24
C ASP A 53 -28.51 -64.04 108.35
N LYS A 54 -28.59 -63.59 109.61
CA LYS A 54 -28.67 -64.51 110.76
C LYS A 54 -29.92 -65.39 110.74
N ASP A 55 -30.95 -65.06 109.96
CA ASP A 55 -32.18 -65.84 109.78
C ASP A 55 -32.12 -66.82 108.60
N GLY A 56 -31.02 -66.83 107.83
CA GLY A 56 -30.79 -67.76 106.73
C GLY A 56 -31.47 -67.39 105.40
N TYR A 57 -31.85 -66.12 105.21
CA TYR A 57 -32.42 -65.64 103.95
C TYR A 57 -31.44 -64.75 103.19
N ASP A 58 -31.50 -64.84 101.86
CA ASP A 58 -30.74 -63.93 101.02
C ASP A 58 -31.42 -62.56 100.92
N LYS A 59 -30.73 -61.62 100.29
CA LYS A 59 -31.23 -60.24 100.06
C LYS A 59 -32.55 -60.14 99.28
N ASN A 60 -32.97 -61.20 98.58
CA ASN A 60 -34.24 -61.27 97.84
C ASN A 60 -35.31 -62.05 98.62
N ASN A 61 -35.06 -62.30 99.92
CA ASN A 61 -35.93 -63.03 100.82
C ASN A 61 -36.19 -64.48 100.40
N PHE A 62 -35.31 -65.11 99.62
CA PHE A 62 -35.40 -66.54 99.38
C PHE A 62 -34.47 -67.29 100.34
N ASN A 63 -34.97 -68.40 100.89
CA ASN A 63 -34.09 -69.31 101.60
C ASN A 63 -33.29 -70.17 100.60
N ILE A 64 -32.38 -70.98 101.14
CA ILE A 64 -31.51 -71.80 100.31
C ILE A 64 -32.26 -72.83 99.44
N LYS A 65 -33.47 -73.25 99.87
CA LYS A 65 -34.34 -74.18 99.13
C LYS A 65 -35.19 -73.49 98.04
N GLY A 66 -35.06 -72.17 97.87
CA GLY A 66 -35.81 -71.42 96.85
C GLY A 66 -37.22 -71.04 97.27
N ILE A 67 -37.56 -71.17 98.55
CA ILE A 67 -38.86 -70.75 99.09
C ILE A 67 -38.77 -69.31 99.58
N HIS A 68 -39.72 -68.47 99.14
CA HIS A 68 -39.74 -67.05 99.45
C HIS A 68 -40.33 -66.79 100.84
N LYS A 69 -39.66 -65.95 101.65
CA LYS A 69 -39.96 -65.65 103.06
C LYS A 69 -41.42 -65.26 103.28
N ILE A 70 -42.05 -64.57 102.31
CA ILE A 70 -43.40 -64.00 102.46
C ILE A 70 -44.50 -64.88 101.85
N THR A 71 -44.29 -65.50 100.68
CA THR A 71 -45.34 -66.32 100.03
C THR A 71 -45.33 -67.77 100.49
N ASN A 72 -44.23 -68.20 101.11
CA ASN A 72 -43.98 -69.57 101.52
C ASN A 72 -44.15 -70.61 100.40
N THR A 73 -43.97 -70.19 99.15
CA THR A 73 -43.90 -71.06 97.97
C THR A 73 -42.59 -70.82 97.20
N GLU A 74 -42.31 -71.63 96.18
CA GLU A 74 -41.16 -71.43 95.30
C GLU A 74 -41.25 -70.15 94.48
N TYR A 75 -42.43 -69.56 94.37
CA TYR A 75 -42.69 -68.35 93.60
C TYR A 75 -42.86 -67.15 94.54
N ASN A 76 -42.24 -66.04 94.19
CA ASN A 76 -42.52 -64.78 94.90
C ASN A 76 -43.95 -64.30 94.60
N GLN A 77 -44.36 -63.21 95.25
CA GLN A 77 -45.70 -62.63 95.09
C GLN A 77 -46.08 -62.25 93.65
N ARG A 78 -45.09 -62.20 92.74
CA ARG A 78 -45.30 -61.88 91.33
C ARG A 78 -45.39 -63.13 90.43
N GLY A 79 -45.42 -64.33 90.98
CA GLY A 79 -45.61 -65.58 90.24
C GLY A 79 -44.34 -66.14 89.57
N PHE A 80 -43.15 -65.69 89.97
CA PHE A 80 -41.87 -66.17 89.41
C PHE A 80 -41.05 -66.89 90.47
N ASN A 81 -40.46 -68.01 90.07
CA ASN A 81 -39.59 -68.77 90.96
C ASN A 81 -38.24 -68.08 91.16
N LYS A 82 -37.39 -68.63 92.01
CA LYS A 82 -36.02 -68.14 92.23
C LYS A 82 -35.20 -67.97 90.94
N ASN A 83 -35.55 -68.71 89.87
CA ASN A 83 -34.89 -68.67 88.56
C ASN A 83 -35.60 -67.77 87.52
N GLY A 84 -36.75 -67.17 87.87
CA GLY A 84 -37.38 -66.12 87.05
C GLY A 84 -38.35 -66.58 85.96
N PHE A 85 -38.83 -67.83 85.97
CA PHE A 85 -39.81 -68.36 85.00
C PHE A 85 -41.21 -68.51 85.62
N ASP A 86 -42.24 -68.38 84.78
CA ASP A 86 -43.61 -68.67 85.15
C ASP A 86 -43.95 -70.17 85.00
N LYS A 87 -45.21 -70.52 85.27
CA LYS A 87 -45.69 -71.91 85.23
C LYS A 87 -45.71 -72.54 83.84
N ASP A 88 -45.78 -71.72 82.78
CA ASP A 88 -45.90 -72.17 81.39
C ASP A 88 -44.52 -72.28 80.70
N GLY A 89 -43.44 -72.04 81.46
CA GLY A 89 -42.05 -72.21 81.02
C GLY A 89 -41.51 -71.02 80.24
N TYR A 90 -42.19 -69.88 80.30
CA TYR A 90 -41.76 -68.64 79.70
C TYR A 90 -41.20 -67.71 80.78
N ASP A 91 -40.14 -66.99 80.42
CA ASP A 91 -39.67 -65.92 81.29
C ASP A 91 -40.64 -64.74 81.23
N ARG A 92 -40.36 -63.70 82.04
CA ARG A 92 -41.12 -62.45 82.01
C ARG A 92 -41.21 -61.78 80.63
N LYS A 93 -40.41 -62.19 79.66
CA LYS A 93 -40.29 -61.58 78.34
C LYS A 93 -40.97 -62.42 77.25
N GLY A 94 -41.58 -63.55 77.59
CA GLY A 94 -42.37 -64.36 76.64
C GLY A 94 -41.54 -65.29 75.76
N TYR A 95 -40.28 -65.59 76.14
CA TYR A 95 -39.42 -66.53 75.42
C TYR A 95 -39.32 -67.86 76.15
N ASN A 96 -39.35 -68.95 75.36
CA ASN A 96 -39.08 -70.28 75.91
C ASN A 96 -37.57 -70.46 76.14
N LYS A 97 -37.18 -71.61 76.68
CA LYS A 97 -35.77 -71.94 76.96
C LYS A 97 -34.84 -71.89 75.73
N ASN A 98 -35.38 -72.04 74.51
CA ASN A 98 -34.61 -72.01 73.26
C ASN A 98 -34.51 -70.60 72.67
N GLY A 99 -35.05 -69.58 73.35
CA GLY A 99 -34.92 -68.18 72.96
C GLY A 99 -35.82 -67.74 71.81
N PHE A 100 -36.81 -68.55 71.44
CA PHE A 100 -37.79 -68.22 70.41
C PHE A 100 -39.14 -67.88 71.03
N ASP A 101 -39.79 -66.87 70.45
CA ASP A 101 -41.16 -66.53 70.76
C ASP A 101 -42.14 -67.54 70.12
N LYS A 102 -43.44 -67.31 70.29
CA LYS A 102 -44.48 -68.18 69.74
C LYS A 102 -44.60 -68.15 68.21
N PHE A 103 -43.92 -67.23 67.52
CA PHE A 103 -43.96 -67.04 66.06
C PHE A 103 -42.69 -67.56 65.36
N GLY A 104 -41.74 -68.12 66.10
CA GLY A 104 -40.54 -68.74 65.53
C GLY A 104 -39.39 -67.77 65.28
N PHE A 105 -39.47 -66.55 65.82
CA PHE A 105 -38.38 -65.59 65.80
C PHE A 105 -37.63 -65.64 67.12
N ASN A 106 -36.30 -65.53 67.03
CA ASN A 106 -35.51 -65.37 68.24
C ASN A 106 -35.78 -63.98 68.84
N LYS A 107 -35.28 -63.74 70.06
CA LYS A 107 -35.35 -62.41 70.70
C LYS A 107 -34.82 -61.25 69.85
N ASP A 108 -34.02 -61.55 68.82
CA ASP A 108 -33.37 -60.58 67.95
C ASP A 108 -34.17 -60.34 66.65
N GLY A 109 -35.33 -60.99 66.48
CA GLY A 109 -36.23 -60.77 65.34
C GLY A 109 -35.82 -61.48 64.04
N TYR A 110 -34.90 -62.44 64.12
CA TYR A 110 -34.39 -63.19 62.97
C TYR A 110 -34.98 -64.58 62.90
N ASP A 111 -35.23 -65.02 61.66
CA ASP A 111 -35.66 -66.37 61.38
C ASP A 111 -34.47 -67.36 61.41
N LYS A 112 -34.73 -68.64 61.14
CA LYS A 112 -33.70 -69.68 61.09
C LYS A 112 -32.62 -69.47 60.01
N LYS A 113 -32.85 -68.61 59.01
CA LYS A 113 -31.90 -68.30 57.94
C LYS A 113 -31.12 -67.01 58.20
N GLY A 114 -31.30 -66.39 59.37
CA GLY A 114 -30.55 -65.20 59.76
C GLY A 114 -31.03 -63.92 59.09
N PHE A 115 -32.26 -63.91 58.54
CA PHE A 115 -32.88 -62.71 57.99
C PHE A 115 -33.96 -62.19 58.94
N ASN A 116 -33.98 -60.88 59.13
CA ASN A 116 -35.09 -60.23 59.81
C ASN A 116 -36.30 -60.16 58.88
N ILE A 117 -37.43 -59.70 59.41
CA ILE A 117 -38.68 -59.55 58.65
C ILE A 117 -38.55 -58.60 57.43
N TYR A 118 -37.51 -57.76 57.38
CA TYR A 118 -37.26 -56.79 56.31
C TYR A 118 -36.28 -57.28 55.25
N GLY A 119 -35.77 -58.52 55.35
CA GLY A 119 -34.91 -59.13 54.34
C GLY A 119 -33.41 -58.81 54.46
N TYR A 120 -32.98 -58.24 55.59
CA TYR A 120 -31.56 -57.96 55.88
C TYR A 120 -30.97 -59.05 56.76
N HIS A 121 -29.72 -59.41 56.47
CA HIS A 121 -28.99 -60.40 57.24
C HIS A 121 -28.50 -59.78 58.56
N GLN A 122 -28.10 -60.62 59.52
CA GLN A 122 -27.64 -60.17 60.83
C GLN A 122 -26.43 -59.22 60.80
N ASN A 123 -25.68 -59.17 59.69
CA ASN A 123 -24.59 -58.21 59.47
C ASN A 123 -25.07 -56.85 58.90
N GLY A 124 -26.37 -56.61 58.79
CA GLY A 124 -26.93 -55.31 58.44
C GLY A 124 -27.04 -55.02 56.95
N PHE A 125 -26.50 -55.89 56.10
CA PHE A 125 -26.53 -55.76 54.66
C PHE A 125 -27.68 -56.57 54.04
N ASP A 126 -28.27 -56.01 52.99
CA ASP A 126 -29.19 -56.75 52.13
C ASP A 126 -28.45 -57.74 51.23
N ARG A 127 -29.18 -58.37 50.30
CA ARG A 127 -28.61 -59.35 49.37
C ARG A 127 -27.66 -58.74 48.34
N GLU A 128 -27.67 -57.43 48.17
CA GLU A 128 -26.81 -56.69 47.25
C GLU A 128 -25.57 -56.11 47.94
N GLY A 129 -25.43 -56.31 49.26
CA GLY A 129 -24.24 -55.93 50.01
C GLY A 129 -24.26 -54.47 50.46
N PHE A 130 -25.44 -53.84 50.53
CA PHE A 130 -25.62 -52.48 51.04
C PHE A 130 -26.42 -52.50 52.35
N ASP A 131 -26.04 -51.62 53.28
CA ASP A 131 -26.80 -51.42 54.50
C ASP A 131 -28.10 -50.64 54.21
N MET A 132 -28.95 -50.49 55.24
CA MET A 132 -30.21 -49.78 55.09
C MET A 132 -30.05 -48.30 54.71
N ASP A 133 -28.89 -47.70 55.00
CA ASP A 133 -28.58 -46.31 54.68
C ASP A 133 -27.88 -46.17 53.31
N GLY A 134 -27.71 -47.28 52.60
CA GLY A 134 -27.19 -47.33 51.24
C GLY A 134 -25.67 -47.33 51.13
N PHE A 135 -24.93 -47.57 52.20
CA PHE A 135 -23.47 -47.71 52.17
C PHE A 135 -23.07 -49.18 52.04
N ASN A 136 -21.97 -49.43 51.32
CA ASN A 136 -21.35 -50.76 51.28
C ASN A 136 -20.34 -50.94 52.45
N GLU A 137 -19.75 -52.14 52.58
CA GLU A 137 -18.74 -52.42 53.62
C GLU A 137 -17.51 -51.49 53.57
N GLU A 138 -17.22 -50.85 52.43
CA GLU A 138 -16.12 -49.88 52.29
C GLU A 138 -16.53 -48.44 52.68
N GLY A 139 -17.78 -48.23 53.09
CA GLY A 139 -18.30 -46.93 53.50
C GLY A 139 -18.68 -46.02 52.33
N ILE A 140 -18.81 -46.56 51.12
CA ILE A 140 -19.19 -45.80 49.93
C ILE A 140 -20.70 -45.88 49.71
N HIS A 141 -21.36 -44.73 49.61
CA HIS A 141 -22.80 -44.64 49.43
C HIS A 141 -23.20 -44.94 47.98
N LYS A 142 -24.20 -45.82 47.81
CA LYS A 142 -24.65 -46.37 46.52
C LYS A 142 -25.04 -45.32 45.48
N HIS A 143 -25.48 -44.13 45.91
CA HIS A 143 -25.94 -43.07 45.00
C HIS A 143 -24.92 -41.97 44.75
N THR A 144 -24.15 -41.54 45.76
CA THR A 144 -23.15 -40.47 45.59
C THR A 144 -21.81 -41.00 45.11
N GLY A 145 -21.51 -42.28 45.36
CA GLY A 145 -20.22 -42.89 45.02
C GLY A 145 -19.05 -42.37 45.87
N THR A 146 -19.32 -41.68 46.98
CA THR A 146 -18.31 -41.19 47.92
C THR A 146 -18.55 -41.73 49.33
N GLU A 147 -17.63 -41.46 50.25
CA GLU A 147 -17.78 -41.82 51.67
C GLU A 147 -18.93 -41.08 52.37
N TYR A 148 -19.59 -40.13 51.70
CA TYR A 148 -20.67 -39.32 52.25
C TYR A 148 -21.96 -39.52 51.45
N ASN A 149 -23.09 -39.63 52.16
CA ASN A 149 -24.40 -39.66 51.51
C ASN A 149 -24.77 -38.31 50.90
N GLU A 150 -25.93 -38.25 50.26
CA GLU A 150 -26.45 -37.05 49.57
C GLU A 150 -26.63 -35.84 50.51
N TYR A 151 -26.58 -36.05 51.83
CA TYR A 151 -26.68 -35.01 52.85
C TYR A 151 -25.32 -34.60 53.43
N GLY A 152 -24.20 -35.11 52.92
CA GLY A 152 -22.85 -34.72 53.33
C GLY A 152 -22.34 -35.42 54.59
N TYR A 153 -22.97 -36.52 55.01
CA TYR A 153 -22.56 -37.29 56.19
C TYR A 153 -22.06 -38.67 55.79
N ASN A 154 -20.99 -39.11 56.44
CA ASN A 154 -20.47 -40.46 56.21
C ASN A 154 -21.31 -41.54 56.91
N GLN A 155 -20.96 -42.81 56.71
CA GLN A 155 -21.61 -43.94 57.38
C GLN A 155 -21.64 -43.83 58.92
N TYR A 156 -20.79 -42.98 59.52
CA TYR A 156 -20.76 -42.70 60.96
C TYR A 156 -21.54 -41.44 61.37
N ASN A 157 -22.26 -40.83 60.43
CA ASN A 157 -23.11 -39.66 60.62
C ASN A 157 -22.35 -38.38 61.04
N PHE A 158 -21.05 -38.32 60.69
CA PHE A 158 -20.23 -37.12 60.82
C PHE A 158 -20.01 -36.49 59.46
N ASP A 159 -20.00 -35.17 59.44
CA ASP A 159 -19.55 -34.40 58.29
C ASP A 159 -18.02 -34.49 58.15
N GLU A 160 -17.50 -33.89 57.08
CA GLU A 160 -16.07 -33.83 56.79
C GLU A 160 -15.24 -33.17 57.91
N ASN A 161 -15.84 -32.31 58.73
CA ASN A 161 -15.20 -31.61 59.84
C ASN A 161 -15.31 -32.37 61.16
N GLY A 162 -15.83 -33.61 61.12
CA GLY A 162 -15.92 -34.49 62.27
C GLY A 162 -17.03 -34.12 63.25
N PHE A 163 -18.02 -33.32 62.85
CA PHE A 163 -19.20 -33.03 63.67
C PHE A 163 -20.42 -33.79 63.19
N ASN A 164 -21.22 -34.27 64.14
CA ASN A 164 -22.49 -34.90 63.82
C ASN A 164 -23.59 -33.83 63.63
N LYS A 165 -24.77 -34.26 63.17
CA LYS A 165 -25.95 -33.40 62.99
C LYS A 165 -26.38 -32.61 64.24
N GLU A 166 -25.96 -33.03 65.42
CA GLU A 166 -26.27 -32.40 66.71
C GLU A 166 -25.20 -31.38 67.16
N GLY A 167 -24.13 -31.21 66.39
CA GLY A 167 -23.06 -30.24 66.70
C GLY A 167 -21.97 -30.75 67.64
N ILE A 168 -21.93 -32.07 67.88
CA ILE A 168 -20.92 -32.71 68.74
C ILE A 168 -19.80 -33.23 67.84
N HIS A 169 -18.57 -32.82 68.13
CA HIS A 169 -17.39 -33.28 67.42
C HIS A 169 -17.08 -34.73 67.83
N LYS A 170 -16.38 -35.49 66.97
CA LYS A 170 -15.94 -36.87 67.23
C LYS A 170 -15.17 -37.08 68.54
N ASN A 171 -14.65 -36.02 69.16
CA ASN A 171 -14.00 -36.05 70.48
C ASN A 171 -14.99 -36.05 71.67
N GLY A 172 -16.30 -36.01 71.41
CA GLY A 172 -17.36 -36.07 72.42
C GLY A 172 -17.72 -34.73 73.06
N THR A 173 -17.15 -33.62 72.59
CA THR A 173 -17.52 -32.28 73.06
C THR A 173 -18.18 -31.45 71.95
N PHE A 174 -18.86 -30.36 72.33
CA PHE A 174 -19.41 -29.42 71.36
C PHE A 174 -18.32 -28.62 70.62
N TYR A 175 -17.05 -28.80 70.95
CA TYR A 175 -15.91 -28.10 70.38
C TYR A 175 -14.90 -29.10 69.81
N ASN A 176 -14.26 -28.76 68.70
CA ASN A 176 -13.14 -29.53 68.18
C ASN A 176 -11.90 -29.38 69.08
N GLU A 177 -10.81 -30.07 68.73
CA GLU A 177 -9.58 -30.07 69.52
C GLU A 177 -8.92 -28.68 69.64
N ASN A 178 -9.28 -27.74 68.75
CA ASN A 178 -8.81 -26.36 68.75
C ASN A 178 -9.71 -25.41 69.57
N GLY A 179 -10.78 -25.93 70.19
CA GLY A 179 -11.66 -25.14 71.05
C GLY A 179 -12.80 -24.41 70.32
N TYR A 180 -13.10 -24.78 69.06
CA TYR A 180 -14.17 -24.17 68.25
C TYR A 180 -15.34 -25.12 68.05
N ASN A 181 -16.57 -24.62 68.18
CA ASN A 181 -17.76 -25.46 68.01
C ASN A 181 -18.07 -25.76 66.55
N ILE A 182 -19.13 -26.56 66.26
CA ILE A 182 -19.55 -26.86 64.87
C ILE A 182 -19.77 -25.58 64.03
N LYS A 183 -20.01 -24.43 64.67
CA LYS A 183 -20.17 -23.12 64.01
C LYS A 183 -18.88 -22.31 63.90
N GLY A 184 -17.75 -22.82 64.39
CA GLY A 184 -16.44 -22.19 64.29
C GLY A 184 -16.11 -21.14 65.35
N PHE A 185 -16.82 -21.09 66.49
CA PHE A 185 -16.60 -20.08 67.55
C PHE A 185 -16.06 -20.68 68.85
N ASP A 186 -15.20 -19.93 69.53
CA ASP A 186 -14.64 -20.22 70.85
C ASP A 186 -15.67 -19.99 71.98
N GLN A 187 -15.25 -20.21 73.24
CA GLN A 187 -16.13 -20.04 74.39
C GLN A 187 -16.51 -18.58 74.70
N GLU A 188 -15.73 -17.59 74.22
CA GLU A 188 -16.07 -16.17 74.33
C GLU A 188 -16.97 -15.70 73.18
N GLY A 189 -17.27 -16.58 72.22
CA GLY A 189 -18.13 -16.32 71.08
C GLY A 189 -17.40 -15.67 69.90
N TYR A 190 -16.08 -15.78 69.86
CA TYR A 190 -15.23 -15.30 68.78
C TYR A 190 -14.70 -16.46 67.95
N ASP A 191 -14.66 -16.29 66.64
CA ASP A 191 -14.07 -17.29 65.75
C ASP A 191 -12.54 -17.30 65.82
N GLU A 192 -11.90 -18.20 65.07
CA GLU A 192 -10.45 -18.42 65.13
C GLU A 192 -9.61 -17.18 64.78
N ASP A 193 -10.17 -16.20 64.08
CA ASP A 193 -9.50 -14.92 63.79
C ASP A 193 -9.92 -13.76 64.71
N GLY A 194 -10.68 -14.04 65.78
CA GLY A 194 -11.00 -13.07 66.84
C GLY A 194 -12.20 -12.17 66.55
N TYR A 195 -13.18 -12.63 65.77
CA TYR A 195 -14.41 -11.90 65.44
C TYR A 195 -15.65 -12.56 66.04
N ASP A 196 -16.56 -11.75 66.59
CA ASP A 196 -17.77 -12.28 67.21
C ASP A 196 -18.73 -12.86 66.16
N LYS A 197 -19.82 -13.48 66.61
CA LYS A 197 -20.88 -14.02 65.73
C LYS A 197 -21.50 -13.00 64.74
N ASP A 198 -21.36 -11.69 65.00
CA ASP A 198 -21.83 -10.62 64.11
C ASP A 198 -20.72 -10.15 63.14
N GLY A 199 -19.54 -10.77 63.22
CA GLY A 199 -18.36 -10.51 62.41
C GLY A 199 -17.51 -9.35 62.89
N TYR A 200 -17.69 -8.86 64.13
CA TYR A 200 -16.99 -7.70 64.68
C TYR A 200 -15.86 -8.10 65.64
N GLY A 201 -14.68 -7.54 65.39
CA GLY A 201 -13.51 -7.75 66.24
C GLY A 201 -13.67 -7.01 67.55
N ARG A 202 -12.82 -7.33 68.53
CA ARG A 202 -12.88 -6.73 69.88
C ARG A 202 -12.78 -5.19 69.90
N ASN A 203 -12.31 -4.56 68.82
CA ASN A 203 -12.24 -3.10 68.63
C ASN A 203 -13.52 -2.46 68.05
N GLY A 204 -14.59 -3.23 67.83
CA GLY A 204 -15.89 -2.74 67.34
C GLY A 204 -16.00 -2.58 65.82
N TYR A 205 -15.00 -3.03 65.05
CA TYR A 205 -15.00 -3.06 63.59
C TYR A 205 -14.93 -4.49 63.08
N ASN A 206 -15.63 -4.78 61.99
CA ASN A 206 -15.58 -6.09 61.37
C ASN A 206 -14.26 -6.32 60.62
N ARG A 207 -14.06 -7.53 60.09
CA ARG A 207 -12.88 -7.92 59.28
C ARG A 207 -12.59 -6.95 58.12
N GLU A 208 -13.62 -6.28 57.63
CA GLU A 208 -13.56 -5.37 56.49
C GLU A 208 -13.32 -3.89 56.91
N GLY A 209 -13.17 -3.61 58.22
CA GLY A 209 -12.89 -2.26 58.72
C GLY A 209 -14.11 -1.35 58.90
N TYR A 210 -15.32 -1.90 58.86
CA TYR A 210 -16.60 -1.21 59.03
C TYR A 210 -17.13 -1.36 60.46
N GLY A 211 -17.63 -0.27 61.03
CA GLY A 211 -18.22 -0.26 62.37
C GLY A 211 -19.65 -0.83 62.36
N ARG A 212 -20.24 -1.04 63.55
CA ARG A 212 -21.63 -1.53 63.66
C ARG A 212 -22.66 -0.58 63.06
N ASN A 213 -22.30 0.69 62.84
CA ASN A 213 -23.11 1.67 62.12
C ASN A 213 -23.04 1.51 60.58
N GLY A 214 -22.29 0.53 60.07
CA GLY A 214 -22.21 0.20 58.65
C GLY A 214 -21.17 1.00 57.87
N TYR A 215 -20.43 1.91 58.51
CA TYR A 215 -19.42 2.76 57.86
C TYR A 215 -18.00 2.44 58.32
N ASN A 216 -17.03 2.50 57.41
CA ASN A 216 -15.61 2.39 57.73
C ASN A 216 -15.10 3.66 58.39
N ARG A 217 -13.83 3.66 58.82
CA ARG A 217 -13.21 4.79 59.50
C ARG A 217 -13.18 6.09 58.68
N GLU A 218 -13.31 6.00 57.35
CA GLU A 218 -13.34 7.14 56.43
C GLU A 218 -14.76 7.64 56.13
N GLY A 219 -15.80 7.02 56.72
CA GLY A 219 -17.19 7.45 56.60
C GLY A 219 -17.92 6.92 55.36
N TYR A 220 -17.39 5.90 54.69
CA TYR A 220 -18.04 5.20 53.57
C TYR A 220 -18.66 3.89 54.04
N GLY A 221 -19.83 3.54 53.52
CA GLY A 221 -20.55 2.32 53.83
C GLY A 221 -19.97 1.12 53.11
N ARG A 222 -20.38 -0.11 53.46
CA ARG A 222 -19.91 -1.33 52.75
C ARG A 222 -20.26 -1.34 51.25
N ASN A 223 -21.26 -0.57 50.86
CA ASN A 223 -21.61 -0.32 49.45
C ASN A 223 -20.62 0.60 48.74
N GLY A 224 -19.62 1.17 49.45
CA GLY A 224 -18.65 2.10 48.91
C GLY A 224 -19.11 3.56 48.89
N PHE A 225 -20.32 3.86 49.41
CA PHE A 225 -20.93 5.19 49.37
C PHE A 225 -20.97 5.82 50.76
N ASN A 226 -20.71 7.13 50.85
CA ASN A 226 -20.84 7.89 52.10
C ASN A 226 -22.31 8.15 52.44
N LYS A 227 -22.58 8.84 53.56
CA LYS A 227 -23.94 9.23 53.97
C LYS A 227 -24.71 10.08 52.94
N ALA A 228 -24.02 10.75 52.02
CA ALA A 228 -24.64 11.50 50.94
C ALA A 228 -24.99 10.62 49.71
N GLY A 229 -24.75 9.31 49.79
CA GLY A 229 -25.04 8.36 48.71
C GLY A 229 -24.02 8.40 47.57
N LEU A 230 -22.82 8.95 47.80
CA LEU A 230 -21.76 9.07 46.80
C LEU A 230 -20.55 8.22 47.14
N ASP A 231 -19.97 7.56 46.14
CA ASP A 231 -18.74 6.80 46.28
C ASP A 231 -17.53 7.72 46.43
N LYS A 232 -16.36 7.11 46.67
CA LYS A 232 -15.10 7.84 46.84
C LYS A 232 -14.73 8.74 45.65
N ASP A 233 -15.27 8.45 44.46
CA ASP A 233 -15.00 9.16 43.21
C ASP A 233 -16.12 10.18 42.88
N GLY A 234 -17.15 10.28 43.73
CA GLY A 234 -18.23 11.26 43.63
C GLY A 234 -19.44 10.82 42.79
N PHE A 235 -19.60 9.52 42.54
CA PHE A 235 -20.73 8.95 41.79
C PHE A 235 -21.77 8.33 42.75
N ASP A 236 -23.03 8.33 42.36
CA ASP A 236 -24.13 7.75 43.14
C ASP A 236 -24.26 6.22 42.94
N MET A 237 -25.19 5.58 43.66
CA MET A 237 -25.40 4.13 43.55
C MET A 237 -25.85 3.64 42.17
N GLU A 238 -26.30 4.54 41.30
CA GLU A 238 -26.63 4.24 39.91
C GLU A 238 -25.43 4.49 38.97
N GLY A 239 -24.30 4.92 39.52
CA GLY A 239 -23.04 5.12 38.82
C GLY A 239 -22.88 6.52 38.21
N TYR A 240 -23.70 7.51 38.61
CA TYR A 240 -23.72 8.85 38.03
C TYR A 240 -23.16 9.91 38.99
N ASN A 241 -22.34 10.82 38.49
CA ASN A 241 -21.85 11.95 39.28
C ASN A 241 -22.97 12.97 39.55
N LYS A 242 -22.69 14.00 40.35
CA LYS A 242 -23.66 15.08 40.65
C LYS A 242 -24.23 15.80 39.41
N GLU A 243 -23.55 15.70 38.27
CA GLU A 243 -23.99 16.28 37.00
C GLU A 243 -24.83 15.30 36.16
N GLY A 244 -25.05 14.07 36.65
CA GLY A 244 -25.88 13.06 36.00
C GLY A 244 -25.18 12.24 34.93
N TYR A 245 -23.84 12.13 34.96
CA TYR A 245 -23.04 11.34 34.00
C TYR A 245 -22.36 10.14 34.66
N ASP A 246 -22.38 9.01 33.96
CA ASP A 246 -21.71 7.77 34.34
C ASP A 246 -20.18 7.92 34.29
N ARG A 247 -19.47 6.89 34.74
CA ARG A 247 -17.99 6.88 34.75
C ARG A 247 -17.35 6.96 33.35
N ASN A 248 -18.11 6.69 32.30
CA ASN A 248 -17.68 6.83 30.91
C ASN A 248 -18.10 8.19 30.30
N GLY A 249 -18.72 9.07 31.09
CA GLY A 249 -19.15 10.39 30.68
C GLY A 249 -20.50 10.43 29.97
N PHE A 250 -21.36 9.41 30.10
CA PHE A 250 -22.69 9.33 29.48
C PHE A 250 -23.81 9.52 30.50
N SER A 251 -24.85 10.27 30.15
CA SER A 251 -26.03 10.49 30.98
C SER A 251 -26.89 9.23 31.08
N LYS A 252 -27.91 9.26 31.96
CA LYS A 252 -28.93 8.20 32.06
C LYS A 252 -29.64 7.90 30.74
N ASP A 253 -29.75 8.89 29.87
CA ASP A 253 -30.31 8.74 28.52
C ASP A 253 -29.32 8.11 27.53
N GLY A 254 -28.08 7.81 27.94
CA GLY A 254 -27.03 7.22 27.13
C GLY A 254 -26.23 8.19 26.28
N TYR A 255 -26.27 9.51 26.58
CA TYR A 255 -25.59 10.56 25.80
C TYR A 255 -24.48 11.26 26.57
N ASN A 256 -23.34 11.52 25.93
CA ASN A 256 -22.24 12.25 26.53
C ASN A 256 -22.57 13.74 26.72
N ARG A 257 -21.64 14.51 27.32
CA ARG A 257 -21.79 15.96 27.54
C ARG A 257 -21.98 16.78 26.26
N GLU A 258 -21.59 16.23 25.12
CA GLU A 258 -21.78 16.84 23.80
C GLU A 258 -23.10 16.41 23.13
N GLY A 259 -23.91 15.57 23.80
CA GLY A 259 -25.20 15.13 23.33
C GLY A 259 -25.16 13.92 22.39
N HIS A 260 -24.08 13.13 22.37
CA HIS A 260 -23.89 11.97 21.49
C HIS A 260 -23.90 10.63 22.26
N ASN A 261 -24.51 9.60 21.69
CA ASN A 261 -24.54 8.26 22.27
C ASN A 261 -23.22 7.51 22.06
N LYS A 262 -23.10 6.28 22.60
CA LYS A 262 -21.88 5.46 22.47
C LYS A 262 -21.47 5.14 21.03
N ARG A 263 -22.42 5.20 20.09
CA ARG A 263 -22.19 5.04 18.64
C ARG A 263 -22.02 6.38 17.93
N GLY A 264 -21.89 7.50 18.65
CA GLY A 264 -21.66 8.82 18.08
C GLY A 264 -22.90 9.58 17.59
N PHE A 265 -24.12 9.10 17.83
CA PHE A 265 -25.36 9.75 17.34
C PHE A 265 -25.98 10.70 18.36
N ASN A 266 -26.49 11.84 17.89
CA ASN A 266 -27.28 12.76 18.70
C ASN A 266 -28.72 12.25 18.93
N LYS A 267 -29.53 12.97 19.73
CA LYS A 267 -30.94 12.62 20.01
C LYS A 267 -31.84 12.60 18.75
N GLU A 268 -31.41 13.20 17.65
CA GLU A 268 -32.10 13.21 16.36
C GLU A 268 -31.63 12.06 15.44
N GLY A 269 -30.72 11.21 15.92
CA GLY A 269 -30.16 10.09 15.18
C GLY A 269 -29.10 10.51 14.15
N ILE A 270 -28.42 11.64 14.34
CA ILE A 270 -27.36 12.15 13.47
C ILE A 270 -25.99 11.89 14.09
N HIS A 271 -25.09 11.23 13.36
CA HIS A 271 -23.74 10.89 13.81
C HIS A 271 -22.81 12.11 13.78
N HIS A 272 -22.05 12.34 14.84
CA HIS A 272 -21.21 13.53 15.02
C HIS A 272 -20.11 13.67 13.96
N THR A 273 -19.47 12.57 13.52
CA THR A 273 -18.43 12.62 12.48
C THR A 273 -18.98 12.72 11.06
N THR A 274 -20.04 11.96 10.72
CA THR A 274 -20.54 11.90 9.34
C THR A 274 -21.57 12.99 9.05
N ASN A 275 -22.17 13.57 10.10
CA ASN A 275 -23.31 14.48 10.03
C ASN A 275 -24.49 13.89 9.22
N THR A 276 -24.70 12.58 9.31
CA THR A 276 -25.80 11.85 8.67
C THR A 276 -26.49 10.90 9.64
N LYS A 277 -27.57 10.25 9.20
CA LYS A 277 -28.23 9.18 9.98
C LYS A 277 -27.41 7.89 10.14
N TYR A 278 -26.19 7.85 9.60
CA TYR A 278 -25.34 6.65 9.57
C TYR A 278 -23.93 6.96 10.10
N ASP A 279 -23.30 5.99 10.76
CA ASP A 279 -21.93 6.05 11.22
C ASP A 279 -20.92 5.89 10.05
N GLU A 280 -19.63 5.92 10.36
CA GLU A 280 -18.56 5.78 9.35
C GLU A 280 -18.60 4.43 8.61
N ASN A 281 -19.21 3.42 9.22
CA ASN A 281 -19.41 2.09 8.66
C ASN A 281 -20.75 1.95 7.91
N GLY A 282 -21.58 3.00 7.92
CA GLY A 282 -22.84 3.06 7.18
C GLY A 282 -24.05 2.52 7.94
N TYR A 283 -23.97 2.35 9.26
CA TYR A 283 -25.07 1.85 10.09
C TYR A 283 -25.74 2.98 10.87
N ASP A 284 -27.04 2.89 11.07
CA ASP A 284 -27.81 3.87 11.84
C ASP A 284 -27.63 3.69 13.36
N THR A 285 -28.35 4.50 14.14
CA THR A 285 -28.33 4.44 15.62
C THR A 285 -28.73 3.07 16.17
N PHE A 286 -29.47 2.27 15.39
CA PHE A 286 -29.93 0.93 15.75
C PHE A 286 -29.01 -0.18 15.21
N GLY A 287 -27.95 0.18 14.48
CA GLY A 287 -27.01 -0.77 13.90
C GLY A 287 -27.47 -1.39 12.59
N TYR A 288 -28.38 -0.75 11.86
CA TYR A 288 -28.85 -1.20 10.55
C TYR A 288 -28.33 -0.30 9.44
N ASP A 289 -27.92 -0.90 8.33
CA ASP A 289 -27.55 -0.15 7.14
C ASP A 289 -28.77 0.57 6.53
N CYS A 290 -28.53 1.34 5.47
CA CYS A 290 -29.60 2.07 4.77
C CYS A 290 -30.68 1.20 4.13
N ASN A 291 -30.51 -0.13 4.13
CA ASN A 291 -31.49 -1.10 3.66
C ASN A 291 -32.16 -1.87 4.80
N GLY A 292 -31.89 -1.51 6.06
CA GLY A 292 -32.52 -2.11 7.24
C GLY A 292 -31.93 -3.45 7.65
N PHE A 293 -30.65 -3.73 7.31
CA PHE A 293 -29.97 -4.96 7.72
C PHE A 293 -28.76 -4.66 8.63
N ASN A 294 -28.57 -5.46 9.68
CA ASN A 294 -27.45 -5.33 10.62
C ASN A 294 -26.11 -5.83 10.02
N GLU A 295 -25.01 -5.69 10.77
CA GLU A 295 -23.68 -6.16 10.35
C GLU A 295 -23.66 -7.64 9.94
N ASP A 296 -24.44 -8.48 10.63
CA ASP A 296 -24.56 -9.92 10.34
C ASP A 296 -25.48 -10.23 9.14
N GLY A 297 -26.12 -9.22 8.56
CA GLY A 297 -26.99 -9.33 7.39
C GLY A 297 -28.40 -9.82 7.65
N TYR A 298 -28.97 -9.48 8.80
CA TYR A 298 -30.35 -9.74 9.16
C TYR A 298 -31.13 -8.44 9.29
N ASN A 299 -32.38 -8.45 8.82
CA ASN A 299 -33.29 -7.33 9.07
C ASN A 299 -33.90 -7.43 10.48
N GLN A 300 -34.69 -6.41 10.86
CA GLN A 300 -35.38 -6.38 12.16
C GLN A 300 -36.34 -7.56 12.39
N GLU A 301 -36.74 -8.27 11.33
CA GLU A 301 -37.62 -9.44 11.38
C GLU A 301 -36.84 -10.77 11.45
N GLY A 302 -35.50 -10.74 11.52
CA GLY A 302 -34.66 -11.94 11.54
C GLY A 302 -34.55 -12.65 10.18
N THR A 303 -34.99 -12.01 9.10
CA THR A 303 -34.80 -12.51 7.73
C THR A 303 -33.38 -12.21 7.27
N SER A 304 -32.64 -13.25 6.87
CA SER A 304 -31.33 -13.05 6.28
C SER A 304 -31.44 -12.32 4.95
N PHE A 305 -30.46 -11.47 4.65
CA PHE A 305 -30.31 -10.76 3.38
C PHE A 305 -30.45 -11.71 2.19
N GLN A 306 -29.94 -12.94 2.31
CA GLN A 306 -30.10 -14.03 1.34
C GLN A 306 -31.56 -14.39 1.08
N SER A 307 -32.34 -14.61 2.14
CA SER A 307 -33.75 -14.99 2.04
C SER A 307 -34.57 -13.83 1.45
N HIS A 308 -34.24 -12.59 1.83
CA HIS A 308 -34.86 -11.39 1.31
C HIS A 308 -34.60 -11.21 -0.21
N ILE A 309 -33.34 -11.33 -0.67
CA ILE A 309 -33.00 -11.34 -2.10
C ILE A 309 -33.74 -12.46 -2.85
N ASN A 310 -33.84 -13.65 -2.25
CA ASN A 310 -34.53 -14.79 -2.84
C ASN A 310 -36.06 -14.56 -2.99
N GLN A 311 -36.68 -13.76 -2.11
CA GLN A 311 -38.09 -13.38 -2.22
C GLN A 311 -38.35 -12.30 -3.28
N LEU A 312 -37.29 -11.58 -3.71
CA LEU A 312 -37.33 -10.58 -4.77
C LEU A 312 -37.06 -11.18 -6.17
N LEU A 313 -37.07 -12.50 -6.34
CA LEU A 313 -36.72 -13.24 -7.56
C LEU A 313 -37.80 -13.19 -8.68
N ASN A 314 -38.29 -12.00 -9.05
CA ASN A 314 -39.08 -11.70 -10.27
C ASN A 314 -38.28 -10.72 -11.17
N PHE A 315 -38.37 -10.83 -12.50
CA PHE A 315 -37.78 -9.88 -13.47
C PHE A 315 -38.08 -8.41 -13.16
N ASP A 316 -39.30 -8.07 -12.70
CA ASP A 316 -39.69 -6.71 -12.31
C ASP A 316 -38.97 -6.22 -11.03
N LYS A 317 -38.50 -7.15 -10.21
CA LYS A 317 -37.79 -6.91 -8.95
C LYS A 317 -36.27 -7.03 -9.06
N TYR A 318 -35.74 -7.32 -10.27
CA TYR A 318 -34.30 -7.35 -10.53
C TYR A 318 -33.61 -6.03 -10.17
N ILE A 319 -34.26 -4.89 -10.44
CA ILE A 319 -33.72 -3.56 -10.10
C ILE A 319 -33.58 -3.39 -8.59
N GLU A 320 -34.54 -3.91 -7.82
CA GLU A 320 -34.56 -3.88 -6.36
C GLU A 320 -33.49 -4.82 -5.78
N ALA A 321 -33.39 -6.06 -6.31
CA ALA A 321 -32.36 -7.02 -5.95
C ALA A 321 -30.94 -6.53 -6.31
N ASN A 322 -30.77 -5.85 -7.45
CA ASN A 322 -29.49 -5.28 -7.89
C ASN A 322 -29.07 -4.12 -6.98
N ARG A 323 -30.00 -3.21 -6.63
CA ARG A 323 -29.74 -2.12 -5.67
C ARG A 323 -29.36 -2.66 -4.29
N LEU A 324 -30.10 -3.64 -3.78
CA LEU A 324 -29.80 -4.30 -2.51
C LEU A 324 -28.42 -4.96 -2.54
N TYR A 325 -28.11 -5.76 -3.57
CA TYR A 325 -26.84 -6.49 -3.69
C TYR A 325 -25.60 -5.57 -3.68
N PHE A 326 -25.61 -4.47 -4.45
CA PHE A 326 -24.44 -3.57 -4.56
C PHE A 326 -24.33 -2.52 -3.44
N SER A 327 -25.39 -2.29 -2.67
CA SER A 327 -25.39 -1.33 -1.55
C SER A 327 -24.57 -1.76 -0.33
N ARG A 328 -24.17 -3.05 -0.23
CA ARG A 328 -23.35 -3.57 0.86
C ARG A 328 -21.88 -3.67 0.45
N LYS A 329 -21.07 -2.79 1.03
CA LYS A 329 -19.67 -2.53 0.62
C LYS A 329 -18.64 -3.56 1.12
N ILE A 330 -19.02 -4.59 1.90
CA ILE A 330 -18.04 -5.36 2.70
C ILE A 330 -18.13 -6.91 2.57
N VAL A 331 -19.19 -7.54 2.08
CA VAL A 331 -19.33 -9.01 2.28
C VAL A 331 -19.56 -9.78 0.99
N TYR A 332 -18.51 -10.10 0.21
CA TYR A 332 -18.67 -11.05 -0.91
C TYR A 332 -17.44 -11.91 -1.22
N GLU A 333 -16.83 -12.51 -0.20
CA GLU A 333 -15.98 -13.68 -0.45
C GLU A 333 -16.75 -15.02 -0.42
N ASN A 334 -17.93 -15.16 0.19
CA ASN A 334 -18.42 -16.53 0.47
C ASN A 334 -19.92 -16.89 0.43
N PHE A 335 -20.89 -16.11 -0.09
CA PHE A 335 -22.30 -16.53 0.05
C PHE A 335 -23.26 -16.45 -1.16
N ILE A 336 -22.94 -15.80 -2.28
CA ILE A 336 -23.84 -15.77 -3.46
C ILE A 336 -23.07 -15.96 -4.75
N ASP A 337 -23.46 -16.96 -5.53
CA ASP A 337 -23.05 -17.02 -6.93
C ASP A 337 -23.90 -16.04 -7.77
N TRP A 338 -23.48 -14.77 -7.78
CA TRP A 338 -24.06 -13.71 -8.60
C TRP A 338 -24.15 -14.10 -10.08
N GLU A 339 -23.29 -15.02 -10.52
CA GLU A 339 -23.30 -15.61 -11.85
C GLU A 339 -24.57 -16.42 -12.11
N THR A 340 -24.99 -17.28 -11.18
CA THR A 340 -26.26 -18.01 -11.25
C THR A 340 -27.46 -17.06 -11.35
N ILE A 341 -27.46 -15.94 -10.61
CA ILE A 341 -28.52 -14.92 -10.68
C ILE A 341 -28.50 -14.23 -12.06
N LEU A 342 -27.35 -13.69 -12.46
CA LEU A 342 -27.20 -13.03 -13.77
C LEU A 342 -27.53 -13.97 -14.93
N GLU A 343 -27.16 -15.24 -14.87
CA GLU A 343 -27.41 -16.21 -15.91
C GLU A 343 -28.88 -16.64 -15.97
N LYS A 344 -29.54 -16.79 -14.82
CA LYS A 344 -30.99 -17.05 -14.72
C LYS A 344 -31.84 -15.90 -15.29
N TYR A 345 -31.49 -14.64 -14.98
CA TYR A 345 -32.29 -13.47 -15.38
C TYR A 345 -31.87 -12.83 -16.71
N LEU A 346 -30.56 -12.72 -16.94
CA LEU A 346 -29.98 -12.01 -18.07
C LEU A 346 -29.24 -12.93 -19.04
N GLY A 347 -29.09 -14.23 -18.75
CA GLY A 347 -28.48 -15.19 -19.66
C GLY A 347 -29.22 -15.27 -20.99
N LYS A 348 -30.56 -15.22 -20.99
CA LYS A 348 -31.36 -15.11 -22.22
C LYS A 348 -31.12 -13.79 -22.96
N TYR A 349 -30.98 -12.67 -22.24
CA TYR A 349 -30.67 -11.37 -22.82
C TYR A 349 -29.29 -11.38 -23.50
N PHE A 350 -28.24 -11.79 -22.78
CA PHE A 350 -26.90 -11.86 -23.34
C PHE A 350 -26.82 -12.84 -24.50
N LYS A 351 -27.49 -14.01 -24.44
CA LYS A 351 -27.58 -14.96 -25.56
C LYS A 351 -28.31 -14.36 -26.78
N LYS A 352 -29.45 -13.70 -26.57
CA LYS A 352 -30.25 -13.07 -27.65
C LYS A 352 -29.45 -12.01 -28.41
N TYR A 353 -28.72 -11.16 -27.68
CA TYR A 353 -27.97 -10.05 -28.27
C TYR A 353 -26.51 -10.39 -28.55
N ASN A 354 -26.07 -11.62 -28.28
CA ASN A 354 -24.70 -12.05 -28.56
C ASN A 354 -24.39 -11.97 -30.05
N ILE A 355 -25.36 -12.18 -30.94
CA ILE A 355 -25.19 -12.05 -32.39
C ILE A 355 -24.68 -10.65 -32.78
N LEU A 356 -25.03 -9.62 -31.99
CA LEU A 356 -24.56 -8.27 -32.24
C LEU A 356 -23.09 -8.12 -31.85
N TYR A 357 -22.52 -8.90 -30.94
CA TYR A 357 -21.18 -8.73 -30.39
C TYR A 357 -20.27 -9.94 -30.69
N PRO A 358 -18.94 -9.76 -30.82
CA PRO A 358 -18.08 -10.89 -31.20
C PRO A 358 -17.95 -11.96 -30.11
N HIS A 359 -18.19 -11.60 -28.84
CA HIS A 359 -18.04 -12.50 -27.69
C HIS A 359 -19.09 -12.17 -26.61
N THR A 360 -19.48 -13.19 -25.85
CA THR A 360 -20.31 -13.05 -24.64
C THR A 360 -19.54 -12.25 -23.59
N PRO A 361 -20.16 -11.27 -22.90
CA PRO A 361 -19.49 -10.54 -21.83
C PRO A 361 -18.96 -11.46 -20.71
N SER A 362 -17.77 -11.18 -20.19
CA SER A 362 -17.19 -11.88 -19.04
C SER A 362 -18.00 -11.60 -17.76
N ARG A 363 -17.74 -12.36 -16.68
CA ARG A 363 -18.38 -12.13 -15.36
C ARG A 363 -18.21 -10.69 -14.87
N GLU A 364 -17.00 -10.17 -14.94
CA GLU A 364 -16.67 -8.79 -14.56
C GLU A 364 -17.42 -7.77 -15.44
N GLN A 365 -17.47 -8.01 -16.76
CA GLN A 365 -18.19 -7.14 -17.68
C GLN A 365 -19.71 -7.16 -17.39
N LYS A 366 -20.31 -8.33 -17.14
CA LYS A 366 -21.73 -8.45 -16.77
C LYS A 366 -22.03 -7.65 -15.49
N ALA A 367 -21.17 -7.71 -14.47
CA ALA A 367 -21.33 -6.91 -13.27
C ALA A 367 -21.34 -5.41 -13.58
N VAL A 368 -20.38 -4.91 -14.37
CA VAL A 368 -20.32 -3.50 -14.79
C VAL A 368 -21.53 -3.07 -15.62
N ILE A 369 -21.93 -3.89 -16.60
CA ILE A 369 -23.06 -3.63 -17.50
C ILE A 369 -24.34 -3.43 -16.68
N THR A 370 -24.52 -4.27 -15.67
CA THR A 370 -25.78 -4.39 -14.95
C THR A 370 -25.88 -3.62 -13.64
N ASN A 371 -24.76 -3.09 -13.13
CA ASN A 371 -24.74 -2.21 -11.97
C ASN A 371 -25.47 -0.88 -12.27
N LEU A 372 -26.32 -0.44 -11.35
CA LEU A 372 -27.15 0.77 -11.49
C LEU A 372 -26.81 1.87 -10.49
N ASP A 373 -25.66 1.75 -9.83
CA ASP A 373 -25.25 2.70 -8.81
C ASP A 373 -25.01 4.08 -9.42
N LYS A 374 -25.23 5.09 -8.59
CA LYS A 374 -25.22 6.49 -9.00
C LYS A 374 -23.85 6.92 -9.51
N HIS A 375 -22.78 6.46 -8.87
CA HIS A 375 -21.40 6.78 -9.22
C HIS A 375 -20.60 5.50 -9.35
N LEU A 376 -20.35 5.08 -10.58
CA LEU A 376 -19.63 3.86 -10.90
C LEU A 376 -18.26 4.21 -11.49
N LEU A 377 -17.18 3.78 -10.83
CA LEU A 377 -15.85 3.75 -11.41
C LEU A 377 -15.54 2.32 -11.86
N VAL A 378 -15.20 2.16 -13.14
CA VAL A 378 -14.75 0.92 -13.74
C VAL A 378 -13.23 0.99 -13.89
N GLN A 379 -12.51 0.32 -13.00
CA GLN A 379 -11.05 0.19 -13.05
C GLN A 379 -10.69 -0.93 -14.00
N ALA A 380 -10.24 -0.59 -15.20
CA ALA A 380 -10.19 -1.53 -16.29
C ALA A 380 -8.82 -1.60 -16.94
N ARG A 381 -8.24 -2.79 -16.87
CA ARG A 381 -6.94 -3.11 -17.46
C ARG A 381 -6.92 -2.89 -18.98
N ALA A 382 -5.73 -2.63 -19.54
CA ALA A 382 -5.51 -2.62 -20.97
C ALA A 382 -6.03 -3.91 -21.63
N GLY A 383 -6.98 -3.75 -22.56
CA GLY A 383 -7.53 -4.89 -23.29
C GLY A 383 -8.63 -5.68 -22.59
N SER A 384 -9.13 -5.22 -21.44
CA SER A 384 -10.26 -5.86 -20.74
C SER A 384 -11.63 -5.63 -21.37
N GLY A 385 -11.66 -4.98 -22.53
CA GLY A 385 -12.88 -4.69 -23.26
C GLY A 385 -13.62 -3.44 -22.79
N LYS A 386 -12.96 -2.47 -22.11
CA LYS A 386 -13.51 -1.15 -21.70
C LYS A 386 -14.63 -0.60 -22.60
N THR A 387 -14.29 -0.29 -23.85
CA THR A 387 -15.23 0.26 -24.84
C THR A 387 -16.39 -0.70 -25.14
N THR A 388 -16.12 -2.01 -25.23
CA THR A 388 -17.15 -3.03 -25.44
C THR A 388 -18.12 -3.10 -24.26
N THR A 389 -17.60 -3.08 -23.02
CA THR A 389 -18.40 -3.04 -21.80
C THR A 389 -19.27 -1.80 -21.71
N MET A 390 -18.72 -0.63 -22.05
CA MET A 390 -19.47 0.63 -22.11
C MET A 390 -20.62 0.57 -23.13
N ILE A 391 -20.37 0.05 -24.33
CA ILE A 391 -21.41 -0.10 -25.35
C ILE A 391 -22.48 -1.09 -24.89
N TRP A 392 -22.08 -2.22 -24.29
CA TRP A 392 -23.03 -3.18 -23.70
C TRP A 392 -23.85 -2.57 -22.57
N LYS A 393 -23.24 -1.73 -21.73
CA LYS A 393 -23.95 -0.99 -20.68
C LYS A 393 -25.00 -0.08 -21.31
N THR A 394 -24.65 0.71 -22.31
CA THR A 394 -25.63 1.52 -23.04
C THR A 394 -26.73 0.68 -23.68
N HIS A 395 -26.41 -0.52 -24.18
CA HIS A 395 -27.39 -1.42 -24.79
C HIS A 395 -28.37 -1.91 -23.74
N PHE A 396 -27.85 -2.28 -22.57
CA PHE A 396 -28.65 -2.67 -21.41
C PHE A 396 -29.55 -1.52 -20.95
N LEU A 397 -29.00 -0.33 -20.75
CA LEU A 397 -29.76 0.87 -20.36
C LEU A 397 -30.89 1.17 -21.36
N HIS A 398 -30.63 1.09 -22.66
CA HIS A 398 -31.61 1.42 -23.68
C HIS A 398 -32.66 0.32 -23.89
N HIS A 399 -32.24 -0.92 -24.11
CA HIS A 399 -33.17 -1.99 -24.51
C HIS A 399 -33.84 -2.67 -23.33
N VAL A 400 -33.16 -2.76 -22.17
CA VAL A 400 -33.67 -3.39 -20.95
C VAL A 400 -34.34 -2.36 -20.06
N LEU A 401 -33.63 -1.30 -19.68
CA LEU A 401 -34.19 -0.26 -18.79
C LEU A 401 -35.01 0.82 -19.51
N LYS A 402 -35.18 0.71 -20.83
CA LYS A 402 -35.98 1.63 -21.65
C LYS A 402 -35.56 3.09 -21.56
N ILE A 403 -34.28 3.34 -21.23
CA ILE A 403 -33.74 4.70 -21.18
C ILE A 403 -33.59 5.22 -22.62
N PRO A 404 -34.18 6.38 -22.97
CA PRO A 404 -34.00 6.99 -24.27
C PRO A 404 -32.52 7.27 -24.56
N THR A 405 -32.07 7.06 -25.80
CA THR A 405 -30.66 7.27 -26.14
C THR A 405 -30.21 8.72 -25.94
N ASN A 406 -31.10 9.71 -26.09
CA ASN A 406 -30.86 11.13 -25.81
C ASN A 406 -30.75 11.49 -24.32
N GLU A 407 -30.95 10.52 -23.41
CA GLU A 407 -30.68 10.65 -21.97
C GLU A 407 -29.36 9.97 -21.55
N ILE A 408 -28.58 9.46 -22.53
CA ILE A 408 -27.26 8.84 -22.33
C ILE A 408 -26.23 9.61 -23.16
N LEU A 409 -25.21 10.17 -22.51
CA LEU A 409 -24.15 10.95 -23.16
C LEU A 409 -22.78 10.35 -22.87
N PHE A 410 -22.00 10.13 -23.93
CA PHE A 410 -20.59 9.76 -23.84
C PHE A 410 -19.68 10.98 -23.93
N VAL A 411 -18.68 11.02 -23.07
CA VAL A 411 -17.60 12.01 -23.11
C VAL A 411 -16.25 11.31 -23.11
N ALA A 412 -15.37 11.70 -24.02
CA ALA A 412 -14.01 11.21 -24.11
C ALA A 412 -13.02 12.36 -24.36
N PHE A 413 -11.72 12.09 -24.25
CA PHE A 413 -10.69 13.11 -24.36
C PHE A 413 -10.31 13.46 -25.80
N ASN A 414 -10.36 12.47 -26.70
CA ASN A 414 -9.92 12.63 -28.09
C ASN A 414 -11.04 12.32 -29.10
N LYS A 415 -10.96 12.98 -30.27
CA LYS A 415 -11.97 12.85 -31.33
C LYS A 415 -12.08 11.41 -31.86
N LYS A 416 -10.97 10.67 -31.92
CA LYS A 416 -10.94 9.30 -32.42
C LYS A 416 -11.77 8.34 -31.53
N ALA A 417 -11.61 8.41 -30.22
CA ALA A 417 -12.40 7.62 -29.26
C ALA A 417 -13.90 7.90 -29.40
N VAL A 418 -14.27 9.18 -29.57
CA VAL A 418 -15.65 9.59 -29.83
C VAL A 418 -16.18 8.95 -31.12
N GLU A 419 -15.43 9.03 -32.23
CA GLU A 419 -15.81 8.42 -33.50
C GLU A 419 -15.95 6.90 -33.40
N ASP A 420 -15.02 6.25 -32.71
CA ASP A 420 -15.02 4.80 -32.51
C ASP A 420 -16.25 4.35 -31.70
N ILE A 421 -16.63 5.10 -30.65
CA ILE A 421 -17.87 4.88 -29.89
C ILE A 421 -19.10 5.04 -30.79
N LYS A 422 -19.20 6.15 -31.55
CA LYS A 422 -20.33 6.39 -32.47
C LYS A 422 -20.47 5.27 -33.50
N LYS A 423 -19.39 4.93 -34.20
CA LYS A 423 -19.35 3.86 -35.21
C LYS A 423 -19.67 2.49 -34.60
N SER A 424 -19.28 2.26 -33.35
CA SER A 424 -19.54 0.98 -32.68
C SER A 424 -20.99 0.88 -32.24
N CYS A 425 -21.58 1.89 -31.62
CA CYS A 425 -23.01 1.92 -31.31
C CYS A 425 -23.86 1.75 -32.59
N GLN A 426 -23.53 2.44 -33.68
CA GLN A 426 -24.22 2.29 -34.96
C GLN A 426 -24.24 0.84 -35.45
N ARG A 427 -23.08 0.16 -35.45
CA ARG A 427 -22.95 -1.24 -35.88
C ARG A 427 -23.68 -2.24 -34.97
N LYS A 428 -24.00 -1.87 -33.73
CA LYS A 428 -24.61 -2.73 -32.71
C LYS A 428 -26.11 -2.48 -32.52
N GLY A 429 -26.77 -1.90 -33.52
CA GLY A 429 -28.24 -1.82 -33.54
C GLY A 429 -28.85 -0.60 -32.84
N PHE A 430 -28.05 0.41 -32.46
CA PHE A 430 -28.56 1.65 -31.86
C PHE A 430 -29.07 2.69 -32.88
N GLY A 431 -29.11 2.35 -34.17
CA GLY A 431 -29.32 3.31 -35.25
C GLY A 431 -28.20 4.34 -35.33
N GLU A 432 -28.45 5.50 -35.95
CA GLU A 432 -27.47 6.59 -36.00
C GLU A 432 -27.28 7.26 -34.62
N PHE A 433 -26.37 6.70 -33.81
CA PHE A 433 -26.01 7.20 -32.49
C PHE A 433 -25.00 8.37 -32.58
N GLN A 434 -25.43 9.58 -32.21
CA GLN A 434 -24.61 10.79 -32.23
C GLN A 434 -24.23 11.33 -30.84
N ASN A 435 -24.68 10.67 -29.76
CA ASN A 435 -24.59 11.18 -28.38
C ASN A 435 -23.24 10.86 -27.73
N ALA A 436 -22.17 11.23 -28.42
CA ALA A 436 -20.80 11.16 -27.95
C ALA A 436 -20.05 12.41 -28.42
N CYS A 437 -19.26 13.02 -27.55
CA CYS A 437 -18.43 14.17 -27.89
C CYS A 437 -17.19 14.26 -26.98
N THR A 438 -16.27 15.17 -27.31
CA THR A 438 -15.16 15.48 -26.40
C THR A 438 -15.59 16.46 -25.31
N PHE A 439 -14.83 16.58 -24.23
CA PHE A 439 -15.05 17.62 -23.20
C PHE A 439 -15.17 19.03 -23.79
N HIS A 440 -14.21 19.39 -24.65
CA HIS A 440 -14.21 20.68 -25.36
C HIS A 440 -15.45 20.86 -26.25
N SER A 441 -15.85 19.81 -26.97
CA SER A 441 -17.06 19.87 -27.80
C SER A 441 -18.33 19.99 -26.96
N LEU A 442 -18.38 19.34 -25.79
CA LEU A 442 -19.49 19.49 -24.84
C LEU A 442 -19.58 20.94 -24.32
N ALA A 443 -18.45 21.52 -23.91
CA ALA A 443 -18.37 22.91 -23.47
C ALA A 443 -18.82 23.89 -24.56
N GLY A 444 -18.32 23.75 -25.79
CA GLY A 444 -18.76 24.57 -26.92
C GLY A 444 -20.26 24.45 -27.21
N LYS A 445 -20.82 23.23 -27.12
CA LYS A 445 -22.27 23.01 -27.28
C LYS A 445 -23.10 23.69 -26.18
N ILE A 446 -22.61 23.67 -24.94
CA ILE A 446 -23.24 24.36 -23.80
C ILE A 446 -23.26 25.87 -24.05
N LEU A 447 -22.13 26.45 -24.44
CA LEU A 447 -22.01 27.89 -24.72
C LEU A 447 -22.88 28.33 -25.90
N ASN A 448 -22.89 27.56 -26.99
CA ASN A 448 -23.77 27.81 -28.14
C ASN A 448 -25.25 27.78 -27.74
N ALA A 449 -25.64 26.85 -26.85
CA ALA A 449 -27.01 26.78 -26.35
C ALA A 449 -27.42 27.99 -25.50
N PHE A 450 -26.46 28.64 -24.84
CA PHE A 450 -26.66 29.91 -24.13
C PHE A 450 -26.44 31.16 -25.00
N LYS A 451 -26.10 31.00 -26.29
CA LYS A 451 -25.72 32.09 -27.20
C LYS A 451 -24.53 32.93 -26.67
N MET A 452 -23.62 32.29 -25.95
CA MET A 452 -22.39 32.92 -25.42
C MET A 452 -21.19 32.73 -26.37
N TYR A 453 -21.36 31.93 -27.43
CA TYR A 453 -20.35 31.59 -28.41
C TYR A 453 -21.03 31.31 -29.77
N GLU A 454 -20.45 31.78 -30.87
CA GLU A 454 -20.80 31.38 -32.23
C GLU A 454 -19.59 30.64 -32.81
N ASN A 455 -19.80 29.39 -33.25
CA ASN A 455 -18.75 28.57 -33.87
C ASN A 455 -18.28 29.22 -35.18
N ASN A 456 -17.27 30.09 -35.14
CA ASN A 456 -16.47 30.35 -36.34
C ASN A 456 -15.46 29.20 -36.47
N GLU A 457 -15.64 28.33 -37.47
CA GLU A 457 -14.76 27.21 -37.83
C GLU A 457 -13.38 27.65 -38.39
N GLN A 458 -12.85 28.81 -37.98
CA GLN A 458 -11.57 29.41 -38.44
C GLN A 458 -10.92 30.08 -37.22
N GLU A 459 -9.70 29.83 -36.75
CA GLU A 459 -8.49 29.24 -37.31
C GLU A 459 -7.64 28.66 -36.15
N ASP A 460 -7.17 27.42 -36.27
CA ASP A 460 -6.02 26.91 -35.53
C ASP A 460 -4.72 27.62 -36.03
N ILE A 461 -4.59 28.93 -35.85
CA ILE A 461 -3.25 29.56 -35.94
C ILE A 461 -2.47 29.03 -34.74
N LYS A 462 -1.57 28.08 -35.01
CA LYS A 462 -0.69 27.37 -34.06
C LYS A 462 -0.34 28.24 -32.84
N ARG A 463 -0.80 27.82 -31.66
CA ARG A 463 -0.47 28.38 -30.32
C ARG A 463 1.02 28.73 -30.16
N MET A 464 1.92 27.94 -30.75
CA MET A 464 3.37 28.20 -30.75
C MET A 464 3.75 29.57 -31.34
N SER A 465 3.04 30.07 -32.35
CA SER A 465 3.31 31.40 -32.93
C SER A 465 2.94 32.54 -31.97
N GLN A 466 1.98 32.32 -31.06
CA GLN A 466 1.54 33.33 -30.10
C GLN A 466 2.49 33.40 -28.90
N ILE A 467 2.98 32.26 -28.40
CA ILE A 467 3.92 32.24 -27.26
C ILE A 467 5.27 32.85 -27.66
N TYR A 468 5.76 32.58 -28.86
CA TYR A 468 6.94 33.27 -29.38
C TYR A 468 6.77 34.78 -29.43
N GLN A 469 5.60 35.28 -29.87
CA GLN A 469 5.27 36.70 -29.87
C GLN A 469 5.21 37.28 -28.45
N VAL A 470 4.56 36.57 -27.51
CA VAL A 470 4.49 36.95 -26.09
C VAL A 470 5.89 37.10 -25.49
N ILE A 471 6.76 36.11 -25.72
CA ILE A 471 8.14 36.13 -25.24
C ILE A 471 8.89 37.34 -25.82
N ASN A 472 8.75 37.59 -27.13
CA ASN A 472 9.41 38.73 -27.77
C ASN A 472 8.94 40.09 -27.25
N LEU A 473 7.65 40.22 -26.91
CA LEU A 473 7.10 41.43 -26.30
C LEU A 473 7.64 41.63 -24.87
N LEU A 474 7.65 40.57 -24.05
CA LEU A 474 8.16 40.61 -22.68
C LEU A 474 9.61 41.07 -22.60
N ILE A 475 10.44 40.64 -23.55
CA ILE A 475 11.87 40.91 -23.56
C ILE A 475 12.24 42.05 -24.52
N GLY A 476 11.29 42.65 -25.25
CA GLY A 476 11.53 43.78 -26.15
C GLY A 476 12.59 43.48 -27.21
N VAL A 477 12.43 42.40 -28.00
CA VAL A 477 13.44 41.95 -29.00
C VAL A 477 13.77 43.02 -30.06
N ASN A 478 12.89 44.01 -30.25
CA ASN A 478 13.04 45.08 -31.23
C ASN A 478 12.98 46.49 -30.61
N ASP A 479 13.04 46.62 -29.28
CA ASP A 479 12.92 47.91 -28.62
C ASP A 479 14.30 48.55 -28.42
N GLU A 480 14.51 49.73 -29.00
CA GLU A 480 15.76 50.49 -28.86
C GLU A 480 15.98 50.98 -27.41
N ASN A 481 14.90 51.22 -26.66
CA ASN A 481 14.91 51.65 -25.27
C ASN A 481 14.05 50.72 -24.40
N LEU A 482 14.70 49.80 -23.69
CA LEU A 482 14.03 48.83 -22.83
C LEU A 482 13.49 49.49 -21.55
N THR A 483 12.24 49.20 -21.22
CA THR A 483 11.65 49.52 -19.91
C THR A 483 12.32 48.72 -18.80
N ASP A 484 12.21 49.17 -17.54
CA ASP A 484 12.78 48.42 -16.41
C ASP A 484 12.13 47.05 -16.22
N GLU A 485 10.84 46.93 -16.54
CA GLU A 485 10.13 45.66 -16.57
C GLU A 485 10.71 44.72 -17.64
N GLN A 486 10.98 45.21 -18.85
CA GLN A 486 11.60 44.40 -19.91
C GLN A 486 13.02 43.99 -19.58
N LYS A 487 13.82 44.86 -18.94
CA LYS A 487 15.15 44.50 -18.43
C LYS A 487 15.06 43.37 -17.39
N GLN A 488 14.09 43.46 -16.49
CA GLN A 488 13.86 42.43 -15.48
C GLN A 488 13.37 41.11 -16.10
N ASN A 489 12.48 41.16 -17.09
CA ASN A 489 12.04 39.98 -17.84
C ASN A 489 13.17 39.32 -18.64
N ARG A 490 14.07 40.12 -19.25
CA ARG A 490 15.29 39.60 -19.90
C ARG A 490 16.16 38.83 -18.92
N LYS A 491 16.32 39.33 -17.69
CA LYS A 491 17.05 38.64 -16.63
C LYS A 491 16.39 37.30 -16.28
N TYR A 492 15.08 37.29 -16.04
CA TYR A 492 14.37 36.05 -15.73
C TYR A 492 14.44 35.02 -16.87
N PHE A 493 14.29 35.48 -18.12
CA PHE A 493 14.41 34.62 -19.30
C PHE A 493 15.81 34.05 -19.44
N TYR A 494 16.83 34.89 -19.26
CA TYR A 494 18.23 34.48 -19.30
C TYR A 494 18.54 33.45 -18.21
N ASP A 495 18.11 33.67 -16.97
CA ASP A 495 18.28 32.71 -15.89
C ASP A 495 17.58 31.39 -16.22
N ALA A 496 16.36 31.44 -16.76
CA ALA A 496 15.65 30.25 -17.21
C ALA A 496 16.43 29.47 -18.27
N ILE A 497 17.05 30.13 -19.26
CA ILE A 497 17.93 29.47 -20.25
C ILE A 497 19.17 28.91 -19.59
N LYS A 498 19.83 29.71 -18.75
CA LYS A 498 21.06 29.34 -18.07
C LYS A 498 20.85 28.04 -17.31
N TYR A 499 19.85 27.97 -16.45
CA TYR A 499 19.57 26.82 -15.59
C TYR A 499 18.70 25.73 -16.23
N ASN A 500 18.34 25.91 -17.50
CA ASN A 500 17.79 24.85 -18.33
C ASN A 500 18.94 23.95 -18.78
N ASP A 501 19.20 22.91 -18.01
CA ASP A 501 20.12 21.83 -18.37
C ASP A 501 19.41 20.86 -19.32
N TYR A 502 18.97 21.37 -20.48
CA TYR A 502 18.29 20.59 -21.51
C TYR A 502 19.26 19.59 -22.14
N ALA A 503 19.41 18.43 -21.51
CA ALA A 503 19.92 17.21 -22.11
C ALA A 503 18.76 16.23 -22.32
N ASP A 504 18.93 15.31 -23.28
CA ASP A 504 18.04 14.14 -23.38
C ASP A 504 18.04 13.43 -22.00
N CYS A 505 16.83 13.19 -21.49
CA CYS A 505 16.49 12.71 -20.14
C CYS A 505 17.53 11.79 -19.46
N GLU A 506 17.74 11.97 -18.15
CA GLU A 506 18.72 11.23 -17.34
C GLU A 506 18.09 10.01 -16.63
N ARG A 507 18.88 8.96 -16.38
CA ARG A 507 18.41 7.81 -15.61
C ARG A 507 18.56 8.04 -14.10
N PRO A 508 17.59 7.62 -13.27
CA PRO A 508 17.61 7.79 -11.82
C PRO A 508 18.80 7.14 -11.09
N ASP A 509 19.28 5.99 -11.58
CA ASP A 509 20.44 5.27 -11.04
C ASP A 509 21.72 6.10 -11.14
N LYS A 510 21.91 6.85 -12.23
CA LYS A 510 22.99 7.83 -12.37
C LYS A 510 22.87 9.01 -11.40
N ILE A 511 21.65 9.43 -11.08
CA ILE A 511 21.38 10.52 -10.12
C ILE A 511 21.67 10.06 -8.67
N LYS A 512 21.33 8.81 -8.33
CA LYS A 512 21.57 8.21 -7.00
C LYS A 512 23.01 7.75 -6.77
N GLU A 513 23.70 7.19 -7.78
CA GLU A 513 25.13 6.86 -7.67
C GLU A 513 25.99 8.10 -7.41
N PHE A 514 25.58 9.25 -7.95
CA PHE A 514 26.15 10.57 -7.68
C PHE A 514 26.01 10.99 -6.21
N THR A 515 24.87 10.66 -5.58
CA THR A 515 24.58 11.06 -4.20
C THR A 515 25.17 10.09 -3.17
N GLN A 516 25.23 8.78 -3.43
CA GLN A 516 25.47 7.78 -2.37
C GLN A 516 26.75 6.92 -2.46
N SER A 517 27.54 6.92 -3.54
CA SER A 517 28.69 6.00 -3.61
C SER A 517 29.99 6.56 -3.02
N LYS A 518 30.34 6.10 -1.80
CA LYS A 518 31.68 6.21 -1.21
C LYS A 518 32.67 5.23 -1.88
N GLU A 519 33.68 5.80 -2.52
CA GLU A 519 35.12 5.49 -2.42
C GLU A 519 35.76 4.13 -2.75
N LYS A 520 35.11 3.00 -3.08
CA LYS A 520 35.92 1.74 -3.26
C LYS A 520 35.85 0.91 -4.53
N ASN A 521 34.90 1.08 -5.46
CA ASN A 521 34.83 0.21 -6.66
C ASN A 521 34.76 0.93 -8.01
N TYR A 522 35.17 2.20 -8.07
CA TYR A 522 35.13 3.00 -9.31
C TYR A 522 36.17 2.60 -10.38
N LYS A 523 37.07 1.65 -10.11
CA LYS A 523 38.16 1.27 -11.03
C LYS A 523 37.85 0.13 -12.01
N SER A 524 36.74 -0.61 -11.87
CA SER A 524 36.52 -1.85 -12.65
C SER A 524 35.28 -1.87 -13.57
N LYS A 525 34.47 -0.81 -13.64
CA LYS A 525 33.33 -0.71 -14.58
C LYS A 525 33.42 0.53 -15.49
N LYS A 526 34.54 0.73 -16.19
CA LYS A 526 34.61 1.64 -17.34
C LYS A 526 34.49 0.82 -18.63
N LYS A 527 33.26 0.43 -18.99
CA LYS A 527 32.92 0.13 -20.39
C LYS A 527 32.20 1.37 -20.94
N SER A 528 32.69 1.87 -22.06
CA SER A 528 32.25 3.09 -22.76
C SER A 528 30.71 3.21 -22.85
N ILE A 529 30.11 4.08 -22.04
CA ILE A 529 28.75 4.56 -22.29
C ILE A 529 28.89 5.73 -23.26
N LYS A 530 28.59 5.52 -24.54
CA LYS A 530 28.34 6.63 -25.46
C LYS A 530 27.15 7.43 -24.92
N TYR A 531 27.38 8.69 -24.55
CA TYR A 531 26.33 9.62 -24.19
C TYR A 531 25.58 10.00 -25.48
N ASP A 532 24.37 9.49 -25.67
CA ASP A 532 23.48 9.85 -26.80
C ASP A 532 22.76 11.21 -26.57
N SER A 533 23.16 11.95 -25.52
CA SER A 533 22.58 13.22 -25.07
C SER A 533 23.66 14.30 -25.00
N PHE A 534 23.57 15.33 -25.84
CA PHE A 534 24.42 16.52 -25.74
C PHE A 534 23.68 17.64 -25.01
N TYR A 535 24.39 18.35 -24.13
CA TYR A 535 23.97 19.60 -23.53
C TYR A 535 24.30 20.75 -24.49
N LYS A 536 23.49 21.82 -24.49
CA LYS A 536 23.78 23.03 -25.26
C LYS A 536 24.24 24.17 -24.36
N THR A 537 25.39 24.78 -24.68
CA THR A 537 25.86 26.00 -24.00
C THR A 537 25.03 27.22 -24.42
N LEU A 538 25.16 28.36 -23.74
CA LEU A 538 24.58 29.65 -24.13
C LEU A 538 25.07 30.14 -25.50
N ALA A 539 26.28 29.74 -25.89
CA ALA A 539 26.87 30.01 -27.21
C ALA A 539 26.31 29.10 -28.32
N GLY A 540 25.55 28.05 -27.96
CA GLY A 540 24.93 27.11 -28.90
C GLY A 540 25.75 25.84 -29.16
N ASP A 541 26.85 25.66 -28.43
CA ASP A 541 27.76 24.52 -28.63
C ASP A 541 27.25 23.25 -27.96
N GLU A 542 27.45 22.10 -28.61
CA GLU A 542 27.04 20.79 -28.12
C GLU A 542 28.16 20.11 -27.32
N VAL A 543 27.91 19.91 -26.04
CA VAL A 543 28.86 19.34 -25.07
C VAL A 543 28.31 18.07 -24.42
N GLU A 544 29.20 17.20 -23.94
CA GLU A 544 28.84 15.84 -23.52
C GLU A 544 28.42 15.74 -22.05
N THR A 545 28.84 16.71 -21.25
CA THR A 545 28.61 16.73 -19.80
C THR A 545 27.99 18.06 -19.36
N ARG A 546 27.25 18.01 -18.26
CA ARG A 546 26.64 19.19 -17.65
C ARG A 546 27.71 20.19 -17.18
N GLU A 547 28.84 19.68 -16.72
CA GLU A 547 30.02 20.44 -16.30
C GLU A 547 30.62 21.24 -17.45
N GLN A 548 30.76 20.60 -18.62
CA GLN A 548 31.19 21.30 -19.81
C GLN A 548 30.20 22.40 -20.19
N LYS A 549 28.89 22.16 -20.07
CA LYS A 549 27.89 23.21 -20.29
C LYS A 549 28.11 24.38 -19.33
N TRP A 550 28.29 24.12 -18.05
CA TRP A 550 28.52 25.15 -17.05
C TRP A 550 29.79 25.96 -17.31
N ILE A 551 30.89 25.32 -17.73
CA ILE A 551 32.13 26.01 -18.11
C ILE A 551 31.91 26.86 -19.36
N GLY A 552 31.31 26.30 -20.41
CA GLY A 552 31.02 27.03 -21.64
C GLY A 552 30.14 28.26 -21.37
N ASP A 553 29.08 28.10 -20.58
CA ASP A 553 28.20 29.18 -20.17
C ASP A 553 28.94 30.25 -19.32
N PHE A 554 29.81 29.82 -18.40
CA PHE A 554 30.61 30.72 -17.57
C PHE A 554 31.57 31.56 -18.43
N LEU A 555 32.34 30.93 -19.32
CA LEU A 555 33.27 31.63 -20.20
C LEU A 555 32.53 32.63 -21.11
N TYR A 556 31.34 32.23 -21.58
CA TYR A 556 30.46 33.07 -22.38
C TYR A 556 29.99 34.33 -21.62
N GLU A 557 29.61 34.19 -20.35
CA GLU A 557 29.20 35.29 -19.46
C GLU A 557 30.29 36.34 -19.26
N TYR A 558 31.55 35.92 -19.34
CA TYR A 558 32.73 36.72 -19.01
C TYR A 558 33.50 37.21 -20.23
N GLY A 559 32.84 37.39 -21.38
CA GLY A 559 33.47 38.14 -22.48
C GLY A 559 34.19 37.29 -23.53
N TYR A 560 34.40 36.00 -23.29
CA TYR A 560 35.12 35.15 -24.23
C TYR A 560 34.15 34.63 -25.32
N LYS A 561 34.05 35.39 -26.42
CA LYS A 561 33.36 34.95 -27.65
C LYS A 561 34.38 34.26 -28.54
N ASN A 562 34.07 33.03 -28.97
CA ASN A 562 34.86 32.30 -29.95
C ASN A 562 34.75 32.95 -31.34
N ASN A 563 35.86 33.44 -31.88
CA ASN A 563 35.91 33.99 -33.25
C ASN A 563 35.97 32.93 -34.35
N ASN A 564 35.89 31.64 -34.02
CA ASN A 564 35.57 30.54 -34.92
C ASN A 564 34.93 29.45 -34.06
N LYS A 565 33.93 28.72 -34.57
CA LYS A 565 33.24 27.55 -33.95
C LYS A 565 34.04 26.97 -32.76
N ILE A 566 33.41 26.61 -31.63
CA ILE A 566 34.04 25.68 -30.67
C ILE A 566 34.52 24.48 -31.49
N SER A 567 35.80 24.47 -31.83
CA SER A 567 36.38 23.42 -32.60
C SER A 567 36.70 22.37 -31.56
N ARG A 568 35.95 21.26 -31.60
CA ARG A 568 36.52 20.00 -31.18
C ARG A 568 37.77 19.83 -32.03
N TYR A 569 38.96 20.14 -31.52
CA TYR A 569 40.17 19.60 -32.11
C TYR A 569 40.13 18.09 -31.88
N GLY A 570 39.72 17.37 -32.92
CA GLY A 570 39.93 15.95 -33.03
C GLY A 570 41.24 15.71 -33.75
N THR A 571 42.38 15.79 -33.07
CA THR A 571 43.64 15.25 -33.63
C THR A 571 43.70 13.75 -33.38
N PHE A 572 43.78 12.93 -34.44
CA PHE A 572 43.86 11.46 -34.33
C PHE A 572 45.12 11.04 -33.57
N ILE A 573 44.94 10.46 -32.40
CA ILE A 573 45.95 9.61 -31.75
C ILE A 573 45.44 8.18 -31.91
N ARG A 574 46.11 7.36 -32.74
CA ARG A 574 45.89 5.91 -32.75
C ARG A 574 46.83 5.30 -31.71
N GLY A 575 46.34 5.06 -30.49
CA GLY A 575 47.05 4.18 -29.56
C GLY A 575 47.03 2.74 -30.09
N TYR A 576 48.20 2.12 -30.27
CA TYR A 576 48.32 0.69 -30.57
C TYR A 576 48.21 -0.16 -29.29
N THR A 577 47.71 -1.39 -29.43
CA THR A 577 47.60 -2.42 -28.39
C THR A 577 48.93 -3.15 -28.17
N PRO A 578 49.37 -3.47 -26.94
CA PRO A 578 50.40 -4.49 -26.74
C PRO A 578 49.80 -5.87 -27.02
N PHE A 579 50.57 -6.73 -27.69
CA PHE A 579 50.27 -8.14 -27.89
C PHE A 579 50.19 -8.87 -26.54
N ASN A 580 49.00 -8.94 -25.96
CA ASN A 580 48.52 -10.05 -25.15
C ASN A 580 47.01 -9.91 -25.03
N GLY A 581 46.29 -10.97 -25.40
CA GLY A 581 44.84 -11.01 -25.52
C GLY A 581 44.12 -10.37 -24.34
N ASP A 582 43.03 -9.67 -24.66
CA ASP A 582 42.17 -8.87 -23.77
C ASP A 582 42.70 -7.47 -23.43
N LYS A 583 42.48 -6.51 -24.33
CA LYS A 583 42.00 -5.14 -24.04
C LYS A 583 41.70 -4.33 -25.31
N GLU A 584 40.60 -3.59 -25.24
CA GLU A 584 39.93 -2.84 -26.31
C GLU A 584 40.68 -1.55 -26.74
N ILE A 585 40.36 -1.07 -27.94
CA ILE A 585 40.84 0.17 -28.57
C ILE A 585 40.34 1.39 -27.76
N PHE A 586 41.25 2.25 -27.27
CA PHE A 586 40.91 3.56 -26.69
C PHE A 586 40.81 4.61 -27.82
N ASP A 587 39.64 5.21 -28.02
CA ASP A 587 39.42 6.37 -28.89
C ASP A 587 38.99 7.55 -28.01
N GLU A 588 39.96 8.29 -27.45
CA GLU A 588 39.71 9.40 -26.53
C GLU A 588 40.54 10.63 -26.94
N ARG A 589 39.98 11.44 -27.84
CA ARG A 589 40.33 12.86 -28.00
C ARG A 589 39.31 13.68 -27.21
N LYS A 590 39.73 14.75 -26.53
CA LYS A 590 39.03 16.06 -26.40
C LYS A 590 39.62 16.89 -25.25
N PHE A 591 40.04 18.12 -25.53
CA PHE A 591 39.96 19.21 -24.54
C PHE A 591 38.54 19.76 -24.54
N SER A 592 38.09 20.29 -23.42
CA SER A 592 36.73 20.80 -23.28
C SER A 592 36.60 22.23 -23.82
N PHE A 593 37.54 23.14 -23.51
CA PHE A 593 37.54 24.56 -23.95
C PHE A 593 38.96 25.13 -24.03
N TYR A 594 39.16 26.27 -24.71
CA TYR A 594 40.37 27.09 -24.59
C TYR A 594 40.04 28.59 -24.58
N ILE A 595 40.93 29.40 -24.02
CA ILE A 595 40.85 30.86 -23.93
C ILE A 595 42.10 31.47 -24.56
N ASP A 596 41.95 32.50 -25.39
CA ASP A 596 43.06 33.34 -25.84
C ASP A 596 43.40 34.37 -24.74
N MET A 597 44.62 34.32 -24.21
CA MET A 597 45.05 35.18 -23.10
C MET A 597 45.63 36.52 -23.58
N GLU A 598 45.87 36.70 -24.88
CA GLU A 598 46.46 37.93 -25.44
C GLU A 598 45.41 38.94 -25.93
N GLN A 599 44.14 38.53 -26.10
CA GLN A 599 43.03 39.41 -26.52
C GLN A 599 42.27 40.10 -25.37
N THR A 600 42.83 40.17 -24.15
CA THR A 600 42.11 40.72 -22.98
C THR A 600 42.05 42.24 -22.90
N GLU A 601 42.64 42.98 -23.83
CA GLU A 601 42.57 44.44 -23.88
C GLU A 601 41.85 44.94 -25.14
N ASN A 602 40.71 45.60 -24.92
CA ASN A 602 39.88 46.35 -25.88
C ASN A 602 39.06 45.55 -26.91
N ILE A 603 37.79 45.29 -26.57
CA ILE A 603 36.73 45.14 -27.59
C ILE A 603 35.62 46.16 -27.27
N GLN A 604 35.68 47.31 -27.95
CA GLN A 604 34.48 48.14 -28.16
C GLN A 604 33.58 47.45 -29.20
N PRO A 605 32.25 47.51 -29.04
CA PRO A 605 31.32 46.89 -29.98
C PRO A 605 31.26 47.72 -31.26
N ASN A 606 31.80 47.23 -32.37
CA ASN A 606 31.59 47.84 -33.67
C ASN A 606 30.95 46.89 -34.69
N LYS A 607 30.12 47.54 -35.51
CA LYS A 607 29.11 47.04 -36.45
C LYS A 607 29.71 46.21 -37.60
N GLN A 608 28.87 45.29 -38.08
CA GLN A 608 28.77 44.74 -39.44
C GLN A 608 30.07 44.57 -40.24
N GLU A 609 30.44 43.32 -40.53
CA GLU A 609 31.03 43.00 -41.82
C GLU A 609 30.62 41.60 -42.28
N ASN A 610 29.86 41.58 -43.38
CA ASN A 610 29.64 40.42 -44.22
C ASN A 610 30.95 40.12 -44.95
N ASN A 611 31.50 38.91 -44.83
CA ASN A 611 32.31 38.33 -45.91
C ASN A 611 32.17 36.80 -45.92
N LYS A 612 31.60 36.31 -47.02
CA LYS A 612 31.63 34.90 -47.42
C LYS A 612 33.08 34.55 -47.74
N ILE A 613 33.64 33.56 -47.06
CA ILE A 613 34.89 32.91 -47.48
C ILE A 613 34.54 31.51 -48.01
N ASN A 614 35.03 31.23 -49.22
CA ASN A 614 34.78 30.04 -50.02
C ASN A 614 35.25 28.75 -49.33
N GLU A 615 34.34 27.79 -49.16
CA GLU A 615 34.67 26.39 -48.93
C GLU A 615 35.05 25.74 -50.27
N ASN A 616 36.34 25.74 -50.60
CA ASN A 616 36.93 24.86 -51.62
C ASN A 616 38.45 24.88 -51.47
N GLN A 617 39.01 23.90 -50.76
CA GLN A 617 40.35 23.31 -50.94
C GLN A 617 40.77 22.56 -49.67
N ILE A 618 40.46 21.26 -49.58
CA ILE A 618 41.38 20.24 -49.07
C ILE A 618 41.05 18.95 -49.85
N THR A 619 41.89 18.66 -50.84
CA THR A 619 41.98 17.37 -51.52
C THR A 619 43.33 16.74 -51.17
N GLU A 620 43.37 15.41 -51.16
CA GLU A 620 44.54 14.51 -51.09
C GLU A 620 44.88 13.91 -49.72
N GLU A 621 44.21 12.80 -49.39
CA GLU A 621 44.78 11.73 -48.54
C GLU A 621 45.62 10.81 -49.44
N THR A 622 46.93 10.74 -49.21
CA THR A 622 47.81 9.71 -49.78
C THR A 622 47.99 8.58 -48.77
N ASP A 623 47.82 7.35 -49.27
CA ASP A 623 48.06 6.06 -48.59
C ASP A 623 49.49 5.97 -48.04
N ILE A 624 49.64 5.86 -46.72
CA ILE A 624 50.83 5.29 -46.07
C ILE A 624 50.36 4.23 -45.07
N PHE A 625 50.15 3.00 -45.55
CA PHE A 625 50.01 1.81 -44.71
C PHE A 625 50.80 0.65 -45.33
N SER A 626 52.07 0.52 -44.97
CA SER A 626 52.77 -0.78 -45.08
C SER A 626 54.05 -0.99 -44.26
N GLU A 627 54.68 -0.01 -43.61
CA GLU A 627 56.03 -0.26 -43.02
C GLU A 627 56.19 -0.17 -41.49
N ILE A 628 55.15 0.11 -40.71
CA ILE A 628 55.30 0.28 -39.25
C ILE A 628 55.15 -1.05 -38.46
N GLY A 629 54.83 -2.16 -39.14
CA GLY A 629 54.55 -3.46 -38.52
C GLY A 629 55.77 -4.26 -38.02
N LEU A 630 57.01 -3.84 -38.29
CA LEU A 630 58.21 -4.65 -38.03
C LEU A 630 59.10 -4.12 -36.88
N PHE A 631 58.94 -2.87 -36.43
CA PHE A 631 59.89 -2.23 -35.52
C PHE A 631 59.61 -2.46 -34.02
N LEU A 632 58.35 -2.69 -33.63
CA LEU A 632 57.92 -2.74 -32.21
C LEU A 632 58.06 -4.11 -31.51
N SER A 633 58.61 -5.12 -32.19
CA SER A 633 58.95 -6.40 -31.53
C SER A 633 60.19 -6.32 -30.62
N HIS A 634 60.97 -5.24 -30.72
CA HIS A 634 62.25 -5.09 -30.00
C HIS A 634 62.14 -4.33 -28.67
N PHE A 635 61.02 -3.62 -28.41
CA PHE A 635 60.94 -2.61 -27.34
C PHE A 635 60.46 -3.14 -25.97
N LEU A 636 59.79 -4.30 -25.91
CA LEU A 636 59.20 -4.82 -24.66
C LEU A 636 60.18 -5.65 -23.78
N GLY A 637 61.48 -5.33 -23.82
CA GLY A 637 62.53 -6.14 -23.19
C GLY A 637 63.46 -5.45 -22.19
N LYS A 638 63.32 -4.16 -21.85
CA LYS A 638 64.32 -3.47 -21.00
C LYS A 638 63.75 -2.81 -19.73
N SER A 639 64.50 -2.97 -18.64
CA SER A 639 64.20 -2.58 -17.26
C SER A 639 64.43 -1.10 -16.97
N LYS A 640 63.88 -0.67 -15.84
CA LYS A 640 63.53 0.69 -15.39
C LYS A 640 64.65 1.71 -15.13
N ASP A 641 65.93 1.43 -15.38
CA ASP A 641 67.02 2.15 -14.71
C ASP A 641 67.89 3.10 -15.57
N SER A 642 67.43 3.47 -16.76
CA SER A 642 68.01 4.63 -17.46
C SER A 642 66.92 5.25 -18.32
N ARG A 643 66.43 6.43 -17.96
CA ARG A 643 65.52 7.22 -18.81
C ARG A 643 66.13 8.60 -18.95
N ASP A 644 66.68 8.87 -20.12
CA ASP A 644 67.07 10.21 -20.56
C ASP A 644 65.81 11.01 -20.92
N GLU A 645 65.90 12.34 -20.80
CA GLU A 645 64.80 13.28 -21.10
C GLU A 645 64.30 13.17 -22.56
N ASP A 646 65.12 12.65 -23.48
CA ASP A 646 64.75 12.43 -24.88
C ASP A 646 63.81 11.22 -25.09
N GLU A 647 63.80 10.22 -24.19
CA GLU A 647 62.87 9.07 -24.27
C GLU A 647 61.44 9.42 -23.79
N GLU A 648 61.26 10.43 -22.92
CA GLU A 648 59.91 10.94 -22.60
C GLU A 648 59.30 11.64 -23.82
N ARG A 649 60.09 12.38 -24.61
CA ARG A 649 59.64 13.05 -25.84
C ARG A 649 59.13 12.08 -26.91
N ASP A 650 59.82 10.96 -27.12
CA ASP A 650 59.42 9.96 -28.13
C ASP A 650 58.12 9.23 -27.75
N ILE A 651 57.86 9.03 -26.46
CA ILE A 651 56.56 8.51 -25.99
C ILE A 651 55.45 9.51 -26.34
N PHE A 652 55.65 10.81 -26.15
CA PHE A 652 54.64 11.85 -26.44
C PHE A 652 54.35 12.03 -27.93
N ALA A 653 55.35 11.82 -28.80
CA ALA A 653 55.18 11.74 -30.25
C ALA A 653 54.42 10.46 -30.69
N GLU A 654 54.67 9.31 -30.05
CA GLU A 654 53.97 8.04 -30.33
C GLU A 654 52.50 7.99 -29.86
N ILE A 655 52.15 8.72 -28.80
CA ILE A 655 50.74 9.05 -28.45
C ILE A 655 50.20 10.22 -29.28
N GLY A 656 50.79 10.59 -30.41
CA GLY A 656 50.19 11.45 -31.45
C GLY A 656 49.76 12.86 -31.02
N ILE A 657 50.39 13.43 -29.98
CA ILE A 657 50.21 14.83 -29.61
C ILE A 657 51.04 15.68 -30.58
N ASP A 658 50.38 16.29 -31.55
CA ASP A 658 51.00 17.17 -32.54
C ASP A 658 51.19 18.56 -31.94
N GLU A 659 52.41 18.85 -31.47
CA GLU A 659 52.79 20.11 -30.80
C GLU A 659 52.52 21.34 -31.68
N HIS A 660 52.57 21.21 -33.01
CA HIS A 660 52.31 22.30 -33.95
C HIS A 660 50.84 22.76 -34.01
N LYS A 661 49.92 22.06 -33.33
CA LYS A 661 48.49 22.44 -33.24
C LYS A 661 48.14 23.23 -31.98
N PHE A 662 49.08 23.34 -31.05
CA PHE A 662 48.91 24.11 -29.82
C PHE A 662 49.49 25.50 -29.98
N ASP A 663 48.94 26.44 -29.22
CA ASP A 663 49.26 27.85 -29.30
C ASP A 663 49.62 28.35 -27.91
N GLY A 664 50.88 28.77 -27.75
CA GLY A 664 51.46 29.24 -26.50
C GLY A 664 50.71 30.40 -25.85
N SER A 665 49.94 31.17 -26.64
CA SER A 665 49.11 32.28 -26.16
C SER A 665 47.82 31.83 -25.45
N LYS A 666 47.47 30.53 -25.53
CA LYS A 666 46.16 30.02 -25.08
C LYS A 666 46.20 29.32 -23.73
N LEU A 667 45.09 29.43 -23.00
CA LEU A 667 44.76 28.65 -21.80
C LEU A 667 43.75 27.55 -22.17
N TYR A 668 44.16 26.30 -22.10
CA TYR A 668 43.34 25.12 -22.34
C TYR A 668 42.64 24.68 -21.04
N ILE A 669 41.33 24.50 -21.07
CA ILE A 669 40.51 24.10 -19.91
C ILE A 669 39.90 22.72 -20.18
N ASP A 670 40.11 21.79 -19.26
CA ASP A 670 39.61 20.42 -19.41
C ASP A 670 38.99 19.84 -18.13
N VAL A 671 37.87 19.14 -18.31
CA VAL A 671 37.16 18.36 -17.29
C VAL A 671 37.31 16.89 -17.67
N CYS A 672 38.42 16.26 -17.28
CA CYS A 672 38.63 14.83 -17.48
C CYS A 672 38.90 14.12 -16.15
N GLY A 673 38.15 13.04 -15.92
CA GLY A 673 38.16 12.25 -14.68
C GLY A 673 39.00 10.99 -14.74
N ASP A 674 40.03 10.96 -15.58
CA ASP A 674 40.91 9.82 -15.78
C ASP A 674 42.37 10.15 -15.44
N GLU A 675 43.20 9.10 -15.36
CA GLU A 675 44.65 9.24 -15.23
C GLU A 675 45.24 10.06 -16.39
N LEU A 676 44.60 10.03 -17.57
CA LEU A 676 44.92 10.84 -18.75
C LEU A 676 44.89 12.35 -18.49
N GLY A 677 43.93 12.87 -17.72
CA GLY A 677 43.92 14.28 -17.31
C GLY A 677 45.13 14.69 -16.47
N LYS A 678 45.63 13.78 -15.60
CA LYS A 678 46.87 14.00 -14.82
C LYS A 678 48.11 13.96 -15.72
N TYR A 679 48.15 13.05 -16.69
CA TYR A 679 49.23 12.98 -17.68
C TYR A 679 49.29 14.22 -18.55
N ARG A 680 48.14 14.70 -19.08
CA ARG A 680 48.06 15.96 -19.82
C ARG A 680 48.54 17.13 -18.98
N LYS A 681 48.10 17.19 -17.71
CA LYS A 681 48.58 18.22 -16.79
C LYS A 681 50.11 18.20 -16.66
N LYS A 682 50.69 17.04 -16.34
CA LYS A 682 52.14 16.88 -16.21
C LYS A 682 52.87 17.29 -17.50
N TRP A 683 52.30 16.97 -18.66
CA TRP A 683 52.88 17.32 -19.96
C TRP A 683 52.88 18.84 -20.22
N PHE A 684 51.75 19.53 -20.00
CA PHE A 684 51.67 21.00 -20.12
C PHE A 684 52.51 21.72 -19.07
N ASP A 685 52.61 21.18 -17.85
CA ASP A 685 53.48 21.72 -16.81
C ASP A 685 54.97 21.66 -17.24
N ASN A 686 55.34 20.66 -18.06
CA ASN A 686 56.68 20.46 -18.61
C ASN A 686 56.92 21.19 -19.96
N HIS A 687 55.88 21.62 -20.67
CA HIS A 687 55.95 22.30 -21.97
C HIS A 687 55.15 23.62 -21.95
N PRO A 688 55.54 24.60 -21.13
CA PRO A 688 54.78 25.86 -20.98
C PRO A 688 54.70 26.70 -22.27
N GLU A 689 55.60 26.46 -23.22
CA GLU A 689 55.67 27.14 -24.53
C GLU A 689 54.51 26.80 -25.47
N VAL A 690 53.84 25.66 -25.27
CA VAL A 690 52.69 25.24 -26.11
C VAL A 690 51.34 25.74 -25.58
N GLY A 691 51.32 26.31 -24.37
CA GLY A 691 50.13 26.93 -23.79
C GLY A 691 49.98 26.62 -22.30
N LYS A 692 49.05 27.33 -21.64
CA LYS A 692 48.70 27.08 -20.23
C LYS A 692 47.58 26.06 -20.13
N TYR A 693 47.55 25.25 -19.07
CA TYR A 693 46.53 24.23 -18.88
C TYR A 693 45.85 24.30 -17.51
N PHE A 694 44.52 24.31 -17.52
CA PHE A 694 43.69 24.25 -16.32
C PHE A 694 42.86 22.97 -16.31
N TRP A 695 43.29 22.03 -15.48
CA TRP A 695 42.59 20.78 -15.24
C TRP A 695 41.61 20.90 -14.08
N ILE A 696 40.35 20.51 -14.33
CA ILE A 696 39.31 20.40 -13.32
C ILE A 696 39.04 18.91 -13.09
N PRO A 697 39.45 18.35 -11.93
CA PRO A 697 39.14 16.98 -11.55
C PRO A 697 37.62 16.72 -11.49
N ASN A 698 37.16 15.57 -12.00
CA ASN A 698 35.73 15.22 -11.98
C ASN A 698 35.10 15.22 -10.57
N ASN A 699 35.86 14.83 -9.54
CA ASN A 699 35.37 14.82 -8.15
C ASN A 699 35.12 16.24 -7.59
N ILE A 700 35.69 17.29 -8.19
CA ILE A 700 35.45 18.67 -7.80
C ILE A 700 34.05 19.11 -8.23
N SER A 701 33.61 18.77 -9.45
CA SER A 701 32.23 19.04 -9.88
C SER A 701 31.22 18.41 -8.91
N ASP A 702 31.40 17.12 -8.60
CA ASP A 702 30.50 16.37 -7.73
C ASP A 702 30.47 16.95 -6.31
N GLN A 703 31.63 17.41 -5.82
CA GLN A 703 31.77 18.05 -4.51
C GLN A 703 30.99 19.37 -4.44
N TYR A 704 31.06 20.22 -5.47
CA TYR A 704 30.34 21.50 -5.51
C TYR A 704 28.85 21.34 -5.84
N THR A 705 28.50 20.29 -6.60
CA THR A 705 27.10 19.88 -6.80
C THR A 705 26.41 19.57 -5.47
N LYS A 706 27.12 18.95 -4.51
CA LYS A 706 26.60 18.66 -3.16
C LYS A 706 26.62 19.85 -2.18
N LYS A 707 27.50 20.83 -2.40
CA LYS A 707 27.65 21.98 -1.48
C LYS A 707 26.74 23.16 -1.82
N GLY A 708 26.19 23.23 -3.03
CA GLY A 708 25.25 24.28 -3.47
C GLY A 708 25.13 24.48 -4.98
N GLY A 709 25.39 23.42 -5.76
CA GLY A 709 25.07 23.37 -7.20
C GLY A 709 25.96 24.22 -8.10
N ARG A 710 25.44 24.53 -9.29
CA ARG A 710 26.13 25.27 -10.35
C ARG A 710 26.75 26.59 -9.88
N LYS A 711 26.06 27.32 -9.01
CA LYS A 711 26.51 28.64 -8.53
C LYS A 711 27.88 28.55 -7.84
N GLN A 712 28.07 27.55 -6.98
CA GLN A 712 29.34 27.37 -6.28
C GLN A 712 30.44 26.85 -7.19
N PHE A 713 30.08 26.03 -8.18
CA PHE A 713 31.02 25.62 -9.22
C PHE A 713 31.52 26.83 -10.04
N GLU A 714 30.62 27.74 -10.44
CA GLU A 714 31.01 28.99 -11.12
C GLU A 714 31.86 29.91 -10.22
N GLU A 715 31.59 29.97 -8.91
CA GLU A 715 32.44 30.70 -7.95
C GLU A 715 33.84 30.10 -7.82
N TYR A 716 33.94 28.77 -7.81
CA TYR A 716 35.21 28.05 -7.85
C TYR A 716 36.00 28.37 -9.14
N LEU A 717 35.36 28.25 -10.31
CA LEU A 717 35.99 28.59 -11.60
C LEU A 717 36.51 30.03 -11.59
N LYS A 718 35.68 30.97 -11.14
CA LYS A 718 36.06 32.38 -11.03
C LYS A 718 37.27 32.59 -10.13
N LYS A 719 37.31 31.94 -8.97
CA LYS A 719 38.42 32.04 -8.03
C LYS A 719 39.70 31.47 -8.62
N GLU A 720 39.65 30.25 -9.13
CA GLU A 720 40.83 29.54 -9.66
C GLU A 720 41.40 30.21 -10.90
N LEU A 721 40.54 30.60 -11.85
CA LEU A 721 40.98 31.30 -13.06
C LEU A 721 41.61 32.66 -12.72
N LYS A 722 41.08 33.36 -11.70
CA LYS A 722 41.65 34.63 -11.24
C LYS A 722 43.00 34.43 -10.55
N GLU A 723 43.08 33.51 -9.59
CA GLU A 723 44.27 33.30 -8.76
C GLU A 723 45.43 32.67 -9.55
N LYS A 724 45.16 31.72 -10.44
CA LYS A 724 46.20 30.96 -11.16
C LYS A 724 46.56 31.52 -12.52
N PHE A 725 45.62 32.17 -13.21
CA PHE A 725 45.80 32.60 -14.59
C PHE A 725 45.54 34.09 -14.81
N GLY A 726 45.26 34.86 -13.76
CA GLY A 726 45.09 36.31 -13.86
C GLY A 726 43.80 36.73 -14.57
N PHE A 727 42.75 35.91 -14.53
CA PHE A 727 41.45 36.22 -15.12
C PHE A 727 40.84 37.52 -14.55
N GLN A 728 40.69 38.55 -15.39
CA GLN A 728 40.22 39.89 -14.99
C GLN A 728 38.93 40.36 -15.68
N ASN A 729 38.35 39.56 -16.59
CA ASN A 729 37.17 39.99 -17.32
C ASN A 729 35.96 40.29 -16.42
N LYS A 730 35.23 41.35 -16.76
CA LYS A 730 33.96 41.70 -16.14
C LYS A 730 32.85 40.87 -16.80
N LYS A 731 31.90 40.38 -15.98
CA LYS A 731 30.68 39.76 -16.49
C LYS A 731 29.96 40.76 -17.40
N ARG A 732 29.57 40.31 -18.60
CA ARG A 732 28.83 41.12 -19.59
C ARG A 732 27.50 41.60 -19.01
N ASP A 733 26.99 42.70 -19.56
CA ASP A 733 25.64 43.16 -19.23
C ASP A 733 24.59 42.11 -19.63
N ILE A 734 23.51 42.03 -18.87
CA ILE A 734 22.45 41.04 -19.09
C ILE A 734 21.78 41.20 -20.45
N ASN A 735 21.68 42.44 -20.97
CA ASN A 735 21.07 42.70 -22.26
C ASN A 735 21.97 42.26 -23.42
N ASP A 736 23.28 42.48 -23.28
CA ASP A 736 24.29 41.99 -24.23
C ASP A 736 24.33 40.46 -24.25
N LEU A 737 24.22 39.83 -23.07
CA LEU A 737 24.14 38.38 -22.96
C LEU A 737 22.91 37.85 -23.67
N TYR A 738 21.73 38.39 -23.40
CA TYR A 738 20.48 37.98 -24.05
C TYR A 738 20.58 38.04 -25.58
N ASN A 739 21.00 39.20 -26.13
CA ASN A 739 21.08 39.41 -27.58
C ASN A 739 22.06 38.46 -28.27
N SER A 740 23.02 37.95 -27.51
CA SER A 740 24.08 37.08 -28.02
C SER A 740 23.82 35.59 -27.79
N VAL A 741 22.91 35.19 -26.89
CA VAL A 741 22.50 33.78 -26.71
C VAL A 741 22.03 33.19 -28.04
N SER A 742 22.55 32.02 -28.41
CA SER A 742 22.21 31.35 -29.66
C SER A 742 20.71 31.03 -29.75
N LYS A 743 20.17 30.98 -30.98
CA LYS A 743 18.77 30.60 -31.20
C LYS A 743 18.51 29.17 -30.74
N GLU A 744 19.51 28.33 -30.86
CA GLU A 744 19.52 26.91 -30.51
C GLU A 744 19.36 26.70 -28.99
N SER A 745 19.96 27.56 -28.16
CA SER A 745 19.86 27.51 -26.69
C SER A 745 18.51 28.01 -26.16
N ARG A 746 17.77 28.80 -26.96
CA ARG A 746 16.42 29.27 -26.64
C ARG A 746 15.36 28.18 -26.89
N SER A 747 15.71 27.14 -27.63
CA SER A 747 14.82 26.02 -27.97
C SER A 747 14.37 25.26 -26.71
N GLY A 748 13.08 24.94 -26.63
CA GLY A 748 12.49 24.17 -25.54
C GLY A 748 11.81 24.99 -24.44
N ILE A 749 12.27 26.21 -24.15
CA ILE A 749 11.65 27.08 -23.13
C ILE A 749 10.25 27.52 -23.54
N GLU A 750 10.05 27.81 -24.83
CA GLU A 750 8.72 28.11 -25.38
C GLU A 750 7.71 27.00 -25.04
N SER A 751 8.10 25.73 -25.21
CA SER A 751 7.26 24.58 -24.87
C SER A 751 7.05 24.44 -23.37
N MET A 752 8.04 24.77 -22.54
CA MET A 752 7.89 24.75 -21.09
C MET A 752 6.92 25.82 -20.61
N ILE A 753 6.97 27.04 -21.17
CA ILE A 753 6.03 28.12 -20.86
C ILE A 753 4.63 27.75 -21.35
N GLU A 754 4.51 27.18 -22.56
CA GLU A 754 3.24 26.67 -23.08
C GLU A 754 2.62 25.63 -22.13
N ASN A 755 3.43 24.66 -21.68
CA ASN A 755 2.98 23.64 -20.74
C ASN A 755 2.62 24.25 -19.38
N PHE A 756 3.38 25.22 -18.88
CA PHE A 756 3.08 25.95 -17.64
C PHE A 756 1.72 26.65 -17.72
N ILE A 757 1.49 27.44 -18.77
CA ILE A 757 0.21 28.16 -19.00
C ILE A 757 -0.94 27.16 -19.11
N ASN A 758 -0.78 26.10 -19.91
CA ASN A 758 -1.82 25.09 -20.09
C ASN A 758 -2.18 24.39 -18.76
N ARG A 759 -1.19 24.04 -17.95
CA ARG A 759 -1.41 23.37 -16.65
C ARG A 759 -2.01 24.30 -15.60
N ALA A 760 -1.66 25.59 -15.63
CA ALA A 760 -2.28 26.62 -14.79
C ALA A 760 -3.77 26.80 -15.15
N LYS A 761 -4.07 26.97 -16.45
CA LYS A 761 -5.45 27.05 -16.95
C LYS A 761 -6.28 25.83 -16.62
N GLN A 762 -5.71 24.63 -16.74
CA GLN A 762 -6.41 23.39 -16.40
C GLN A 762 -6.70 23.24 -14.90
N ARG A 763 -6.00 23.97 -14.03
CA ARG A 763 -6.30 24.09 -12.61
C ARG A 763 -7.16 25.31 -12.27
N ARG A 764 -7.52 26.11 -13.28
CA ARG A 764 -8.25 27.38 -13.14
C ARG A 764 -7.56 28.38 -12.21
N TRP A 765 -6.22 28.33 -12.12
CA TRP A 765 -5.47 29.26 -11.29
C TRP A 765 -5.42 30.65 -11.92
N SER A 766 -5.79 31.65 -11.14
CA SER A 766 -5.57 33.05 -11.44
C SER A 766 -4.08 33.39 -11.37
N ILE A 767 -3.69 34.48 -12.04
CA ILE A 767 -2.31 34.98 -12.01
C ILE A 767 -1.84 35.27 -10.57
N ASN A 768 -2.74 35.74 -9.69
CA ASN A 768 -2.40 36.04 -8.30
C ASN A 768 -2.15 34.77 -7.48
N GLU A 769 -2.98 33.73 -7.63
CA GLU A 769 -2.75 32.44 -6.95
C GLU A 769 -1.42 31.80 -7.40
N ILE A 770 -1.06 31.94 -8.68
CA ILE A 770 0.23 31.41 -9.18
C ILE A 770 1.40 32.20 -8.59
N LYS A 771 1.27 33.53 -8.46
CA LYS A 771 2.29 34.38 -7.83
C LYS A 771 2.52 33.97 -6.38
N GLU A 772 1.45 33.84 -5.59
CA GLU A 772 1.51 33.37 -4.20
C GLU A 772 2.16 31.99 -4.10
N LYS A 773 1.78 31.05 -4.97
CA LYS A 773 2.41 29.71 -5.00
C LYS A 773 3.88 29.77 -5.41
N ALA A 774 4.27 30.69 -6.28
CA ALA A 774 5.65 30.86 -6.72
C ALA A 774 6.55 31.45 -5.62
N GLU A 775 6.01 32.24 -4.68
CA GLU A 775 6.76 32.82 -3.55
C GLU A 775 7.37 31.75 -2.65
N ASN A 776 6.73 30.58 -2.52
CA ASN A 776 7.28 29.42 -1.80
C ASN A 776 8.62 28.92 -2.36
N PHE A 777 8.97 29.32 -3.59
CA PHE A 777 10.20 28.90 -4.28
C PHE A 777 11.24 30.01 -4.38
N ILE A 778 11.05 31.16 -3.70
CA ILE A 778 11.97 32.31 -3.78
C ILE A 778 13.42 31.97 -3.43
N HIS A 779 13.62 30.96 -2.58
CA HIS A 779 14.94 30.46 -2.17
C HIS A 779 15.65 29.63 -3.26
N ILE A 780 14.91 29.15 -4.27
CA ILE A 780 15.44 28.37 -5.40
C ILE A 780 15.46 29.29 -6.63
N THR A 781 16.51 30.12 -6.75
CA THR A 781 16.62 31.18 -7.77
C THR A 781 16.30 30.69 -9.19
N GLU A 782 16.78 29.51 -9.57
CA GLU A 782 16.56 28.93 -10.90
C GLU A 782 15.08 28.71 -11.22
N VAL A 783 14.36 28.11 -10.27
CA VAL A 783 12.94 27.75 -10.38
C VAL A 783 12.09 29.01 -10.27
N TYR A 784 12.43 29.91 -9.34
CA TYR A 784 11.73 31.17 -9.16
C TYR A 784 11.83 32.08 -10.39
N SER A 785 13.03 32.25 -10.97
CA SER A 785 13.20 33.05 -12.19
C SER A 785 12.37 32.49 -13.36
N PHE A 786 12.30 31.16 -13.51
CA PHE A 786 11.41 30.55 -14.50
C PHE A 786 9.92 30.87 -14.22
N TYR A 787 9.46 30.74 -12.97
CA TYR A 787 8.06 31.05 -12.62
C TYR A 787 7.72 32.52 -12.84
N GLN A 788 8.59 33.46 -12.45
CA GLN A 788 8.36 34.88 -12.70
C GLN A 788 8.22 35.17 -14.19
N PHE A 789 9.11 34.60 -15.01
CA PHE A 789 9.00 34.74 -16.46
C PHE A 789 7.71 34.11 -17.02
N ALA A 790 7.37 32.90 -16.59
CA ALA A 790 6.19 32.18 -17.06
C ALA A 790 4.87 32.85 -16.63
N ILE A 791 4.82 33.43 -15.43
CA ILE A 791 3.69 34.22 -14.92
C ILE A 791 3.50 35.48 -15.77
N ASN A 792 4.58 36.22 -16.04
CA ASN A 792 4.51 37.41 -16.87
C ASN A 792 4.09 37.07 -18.31
N ALA A 793 4.59 35.94 -18.83
CA ALA A 793 4.16 35.41 -20.13
C ALA A 793 2.68 35.05 -20.14
N TYR A 794 2.20 34.41 -19.07
CA TYR A 794 0.79 34.08 -18.92
C TYR A 794 -0.09 35.35 -18.91
N ASN A 795 0.30 36.38 -18.16
CA ASN A 795 -0.44 37.64 -18.09
C ASN A 795 -0.57 38.32 -19.46
N ILE A 796 0.53 38.41 -20.22
CA ILE A 796 0.50 38.98 -21.58
C ILE A 796 -0.31 38.10 -22.51
N TYR A 797 -0.17 36.77 -22.41
CA TYR A 797 -0.95 35.82 -23.22
C TYR A 797 -2.46 36.03 -23.05
N GLU A 798 -2.94 36.12 -21.80
CA GLU A 798 -4.35 36.39 -21.50
C GLU A 798 -4.81 37.76 -22.01
N THR A 799 -3.95 38.77 -21.87
CA THR A 799 -4.24 40.12 -22.35
C THR A 799 -4.43 40.14 -23.87
N LEU A 800 -3.53 39.49 -24.62
CA LEU A 800 -3.60 39.39 -26.08
C LEU A 800 -4.83 38.60 -26.54
N LEU A 801 -5.17 37.50 -25.87
CA LEU A 801 -6.40 36.75 -26.16
C LEU A 801 -7.64 37.63 -25.95
N THR A 802 -7.69 38.35 -24.83
CA THR A 802 -8.80 39.24 -24.48
C THR A 802 -8.95 40.37 -25.49
N GLN A 803 -7.86 41.06 -25.84
CA GLN A 803 -7.85 42.16 -26.83
C GLN A 803 -8.26 41.68 -28.22
N ALA A 804 -7.82 40.50 -28.63
CA ALA A 804 -8.20 39.90 -29.90
C ALA A 804 -9.62 39.30 -29.90
N ASN A 805 -10.33 39.33 -28.76
CA ASN A 805 -11.58 38.61 -28.52
C ASN A 805 -11.50 37.11 -28.92
N ARG A 806 -10.34 36.51 -28.64
CA ARG A 806 -10.06 35.08 -28.89
C ARG A 806 -10.08 34.32 -27.58
N LYS A 807 -10.38 33.02 -27.68
CA LYS A 807 -10.40 32.08 -26.55
C LYS A 807 -9.71 30.81 -26.98
N ASP A 808 -8.93 30.24 -26.09
CA ASP A 808 -8.32 28.94 -26.32
C ASP A 808 -9.22 27.79 -25.82
N TYR A 809 -8.81 26.55 -26.05
CA TYR A 809 -9.58 25.36 -25.67
C TYR A 809 -9.90 25.27 -24.17
N ASN A 810 -8.99 25.64 -23.28
CA ASN A 810 -9.24 25.63 -21.84
C ASN A 810 -10.18 26.76 -21.44
N ASP A 811 -10.08 27.92 -22.09
CA ASP A 811 -10.97 29.07 -21.84
C ASP A 811 -12.42 28.72 -22.16
N ILE A 812 -12.65 27.98 -23.25
CA ILE A 812 -13.99 27.49 -23.64
C ILE A 812 -14.60 26.60 -22.53
N LEU A 813 -13.78 25.75 -21.90
CA LEU A 813 -14.23 24.90 -20.80
C LEU A 813 -14.52 25.69 -19.53
N SER A 814 -13.62 26.59 -19.12
CA SER A 814 -13.84 27.45 -17.95
C SER A 814 -15.10 28.27 -18.13
N LEU A 815 -15.26 28.91 -19.30
CA LEU A 815 -16.43 29.73 -19.60
C LEU A 815 -17.72 28.91 -19.57
N ALA A 816 -17.72 27.66 -20.03
CA ALA A 816 -18.90 26.80 -19.96
C ALA A 816 -19.29 26.48 -18.52
N ILE A 817 -18.31 26.23 -17.66
CA ILE A 817 -18.51 26.02 -16.21
C ILE A 817 -19.10 27.29 -15.59
N ASP A 818 -18.42 28.43 -15.78
CA ASP A 818 -18.83 29.74 -15.26
C ASP A 818 -20.24 30.11 -15.74
N THR A 819 -20.54 29.87 -17.02
CA THR A 819 -21.86 30.16 -17.59
C THR A 819 -22.95 29.32 -16.91
N ILE A 820 -22.72 28.03 -16.66
CA ILE A 820 -23.71 27.20 -15.97
C ILE A 820 -23.91 27.68 -14.53
N GLU A 821 -22.82 28.00 -13.83
CA GLU A 821 -22.88 28.49 -12.45
C GLU A 821 -23.62 29.83 -12.36
N MET A 822 -23.29 30.79 -13.22
CA MET A 822 -23.97 32.09 -13.29
C MET A 822 -25.45 31.99 -13.70
N ARG A 823 -25.80 31.03 -14.58
CA ARG A 823 -27.18 30.85 -15.05
C ARG A 823 -28.00 29.95 -14.14
N GLU A 824 -27.36 29.26 -13.21
CA GLU A 824 -27.93 28.27 -12.29
C GLU A 824 -28.82 27.22 -12.96
N LYS A 825 -28.53 26.89 -14.23
CA LYS A 825 -29.34 25.96 -15.00
C LYS A 825 -28.53 25.28 -16.09
N LEU A 826 -28.97 24.08 -16.48
CA LEU A 826 -28.39 23.35 -17.60
C LEU A 826 -29.18 23.61 -18.89
N PRO A 827 -28.49 23.77 -20.04
CA PRO A 827 -29.16 23.98 -21.31
C PRO A 827 -29.56 22.65 -21.97
N SER A 828 -30.35 22.75 -23.03
CA SER A 828 -30.48 21.67 -24.00
C SER A 828 -29.48 21.86 -25.14
N ILE A 829 -28.71 20.82 -25.45
CA ILE A 829 -27.68 20.83 -26.50
C ILE A 829 -28.06 19.91 -27.66
N TRP A 830 -27.39 20.08 -28.81
CA TRP A 830 -27.55 19.18 -29.96
C TRP A 830 -26.49 18.06 -29.93
N SER A 831 -26.88 16.83 -30.27
CA SER A 831 -25.96 15.69 -30.31
C SER A 831 -24.94 15.78 -31.45
N GLY A 832 -25.29 16.39 -32.59
CA GLY A 832 -24.41 16.73 -33.71
C GLY A 832 -24.67 18.14 -34.24
N LYS A 833 -24.41 18.40 -35.54
CA LYS A 833 -24.73 19.71 -36.15
C LYS A 833 -26.25 19.84 -36.34
N LYS A 834 -26.82 21.02 -36.07
CA LYS A 834 -28.28 21.23 -36.03
C LYS A 834 -29.00 20.85 -37.35
N GLU A 835 -28.34 20.98 -38.50
CA GLU A 835 -28.92 20.62 -39.81
C GLU A 835 -28.77 19.14 -40.20
N GLU A 836 -28.06 18.31 -39.42
CA GLU A 836 -27.86 16.91 -39.75
C GLU A 836 -29.10 16.06 -39.40
N ILE A 837 -29.71 15.44 -40.41
CA ILE A 837 -30.09 14.00 -40.42
C ILE A 837 -30.65 13.44 -39.10
N ASN A 838 -29.69 13.08 -38.26
CA ASN A 838 -29.84 12.18 -37.11
C ASN A 838 -29.39 12.83 -35.80
N THR A 839 -29.48 14.16 -35.73
CA THR A 839 -29.17 14.92 -34.53
C THR A 839 -30.39 15.10 -33.65
N LYS A 840 -30.19 14.93 -32.35
CA LYS A 840 -31.24 14.99 -31.33
C LYS A 840 -30.88 16.06 -30.31
N LYS A 841 -31.92 16.67 -29.76
CA LYS A 841 -31.80 17.57 -28.62
C LYS A 841 -31.62 16.72 -27.35
N ILE A 842 -30.53 16.98 -26.63
CA ILE A 842 -30.19 16.39 -25.34
C ILE A 842 -30.47 17.47 -24.29
N ASN A 843 -31.44 17.23 -23.41
CA ASN A 843 -31.69 18.12 -22.28
C ASN A 843 -30.77 17.72 -21.12
N LEU A 844 -29.76 18.53 -20.83
CA LEU A 844 -28.77 18.20 -19.80
C LEU A 844 -29.38 18.15 -18.39
N SER A 845 -30.48 18.87 -18.11
CA SER A 845 -31.23 18.78 -16.86
C SER A 845 -31.99 17.46 -16.68
N GLN A 846 -32.23 16.72 -17.76
CA GLN A 846 -32.93 15.42 -17.77
C GLN A 846 -31.99 14.26 -18.09
N LEU A 847 -30.71 14.53 -18.33
CA LEU A 847 -29.72 13.52 -18.66
C LEU A 847 -29.63 12.48 -17.53
N LYS A 848 -29.83 11.20 -17.85
CA LYS A 848 -29.81 10.11 -16.85
C LYS A 848 -28.41 9.54 -16.67
N TYR A 849 -27.64 9.42 -17.74
CA TYR A 849 -26.30 8.83 -17.70
C TYR A 849 -25.27 9.70 -18.41
N LEU A 850 -24.19 10.01 -17.69
CA LEU A 850 -22.94 10.54 -18.24
C LEU A 850 -21.88 9.44 -18.15
N ILE A 851 -21.39 8.98 -19.30
CA ILE A 851 -20.36 7.95 -19.38
C ILE A 851 -19.06 8.61 -19.84
N VAL A 852 -18.02 8.52 -19.01
CA VAL A 852 -16.71 9.15 -19.24
C VAL A 852 -15.66 8.07 -19.49
N ASP A 853 -15.06 8.08 -20.69
CA ASP A 853 -13.96 7.19 -21.06
C ASP A 853 -12.60 7.80 -20.67
N GLU A 854 -11.60 6.93 -20.50
CA GLU A 854 -10.22 7.29 -20.13
C GLU A 854 -10.14 8.23 -18.91
N PHE A 855 -10.90 7.92 -17.86
CA PHE A 855 -11.04 8.75 -16.66
C PHE A 855 -9.73 9.00 -15.91
N GLN A 856 -8.68 8.21 -16.17
CA GLN A 856 -7.34 8.47 -15.64
C GLN A 856 -6.68 9.74 -16.21
N ASP A 857 -7.18 10.27 -17.33
CA ASP A 857 -6.67 11.50 -17.98
C ASP A 857 -7.42 12.77 -17.50
N VAL A 858 -8.33 12.68 -16.52
CA VAL A 858 -9.12 13.82 -16.03
C VAL A 858 -8.22 14.87 -15.35
N SER A 859 -8.35 16.12 -15.81
CA SER A 859 -7.81 17.31 -15.16
C SER A 859 -8.87 17.98 -14.30
N GLU A 860 -8.46 18.96 -13.51
CA GLU A 860 -9.35 19.70 -12.62
C GLU A 860 -10.44 20.46 -13.37
N LEU A 861 -10.12 21.03 -14.53
CA LEU A 861 -11.10 21.67 -15.40
C LEU A 861 -12.15 20.69 -15.95
N PHE A 862 -11.75 19.48 -16.36
CA PHE A 862 -12.68 18.46 -16.84
C PHE A 862 -13.57 17.93 -15.70
N TYR A 863 -13.00 17.71 -14.52
CA TYR A 863 -13.76 17.39 -13.33
C TYR A 863 -14.73 18.51 -12.96
N GLY A 864 -14.31 19.78 -13.05
CA GLY A 864 -15.15 20.95 -12.81
C GLY A 864 -16.41 20.94 -13.68
N LEU A 865 -16.28 20.62 -14.96
CA LEU A 865 -17.45 20.46 -15.84
C LEU A 865 -18.37 19.32 -15.38
N ILE A 866 -17.82 18.14 -15.07
CA ILE A 866 -18.62 17.01 -14.55
C ILE A 866 -19.34 17.41 -13.25
N ASN A 867 -18.64 18.10 -12.35
CA ASN A 867 -19.15 18.49 -11.05
C ASN A 867 -20.29 19.50 -11.17
N VAL A 868 -20.16 20.50 -12.04
CA VAL A 868 -21.23 21.48 -12.28
C VAL A 868 -22.44 20.84 -12.98
N LEU A 869 -22.23 19.94 -13.94
CA LEU A 869 -23.33 19.16 -14.52
C LEU A 869 -24.09 18.36 -13.44
N ARG A 870 -23.37 17.72 -12.52
CA ARG A 870 -23.95 16.97 -11.40
C ARG A 870 -24.65 17.87 -10.40
N LYS A 871 -24.09 19.05 -10.10
CA LYS A 871 -24.67 20.03 -9.17
C LYS A 871 -26.07 20.46 -9.62
N TYR A 872 -26.24 20.75 -10.92
CA TYR A 872 -27.51 21.19 -11.49
C TYR A 872 -28.36 20.05 -12.12
N ASN A 873 -27.88 18.80 -12.06
CA ASN A 873 -28.66 17.59 -12.31
C ASN A 873 -28.24 16.50 -11.30
N PRO A 874 -28.75 16.57 -10.05
CA PRO A 874 -28.36 15.64 -8.98
C PRO A 874 -28.85 14.20 -9.21
N ASN A 875 -29.75 13.97 -10.19
CA ASN A 875 -30.28 12.65 -10.54
C ASN A 875 -29.46 11.96 -11.65
N MET A 876 -28.40 12.60 -12.15
CA MET A 876 -27.53 12.04 -13.16
C MET A 876 -26.62 10.94 -12.57
N ASN A 877 -26.65 9.77 -13.20
CA ASN A 877 -25.71 8.69 -12.94
C ASN A 877 -24.42 8.90 -13.73
N ILE A 878 -23.29 8.65 -13.09
CA ILE A 878 -21.95 8.86 -13.65
C ILE A 878 -21.25 7.51 -13.73
N VAL A 879 -20.79 7.16 -14.92
CA VAL A 879 -20.01 5.96 -15.18
C VAL A 879 -18.65 6.38 -15.72
N CYS A 880 -17.63 6.25 -14.90
CA CYS A 880 -16.25 6.57 -15.26
C CYS A 880 -15.52 5.27 -15.57
N VAL A 881 -14.78 5.22 -16.69
CA VAL A 881 -13.98 4.05 -17.07
C VAL A 881 -12.54 4.50 -17.24
N GLY A 882 -11.59 3.84 -16.58
CA GLY A 882 -10.18 4.23 -16.64
C GLY A 882 -9.21 3.11 -16.26
N ASP A 883 -7.94 3.30 -16.61
CA ASP A 883 -6.83 2.41 -16.25
C ASP A 883 -5.71 3.25 -15.62
N ASP A 884 -5.44 3.10 -14.32
CA ASP A 884 -4.39 3.89 -13.66
C ASP A 884 -3.00 3.66 -14.29
N TRP A 885 -2.73 2.44 -14.75
CA TRP A 885 -1.47 2.10 -15.42
C TRP A 885 -1.33 2.74 -16.81
N GLN A 886 -2.39 3.35 -17.36
CA GLN A 886 -2.35 4.14 -18.60
C GLN A 886 -2.35 5.65 -18.35
N ARG A 887 -2.14 6.10 -17.12
CA ARG A 887 -1.97 7.51 -16.77
C ARG A 887 -0.56 7.99 -17.14
N ILE A 888 -0.42 8.51 -18.35
CA ILE A 888 0.86 8.99 -18.93
C ILE A 888 0.75 10.40 -19.54
N ASN A 889 -0.18 11.20 -19.04
CA ASN A 889 -0.50 12.53 -19.57
C ASN A 889 -0.44 13.63 -18.48
N SER A 890 0.28 13.41 -17.38
CA SER A 890 0.31 14.37 -16.26
C SER A 890 0.96 15.71 -16.66
N PHE A 891 1.91 15.64 -17.60
CA PHE A 891 2.52 16.81 -18.25
C PHE A 891 1.49 17.68 -18.98
N ALA A 892 0.40 17.09 -19.46
CA ALA A 892 -0.70 17.78 -20.10
C ALA A 892 -1.76 18.27 -19.09
N GLY A 893 -1.58 18.01 -17.79
CA GLY A 893 -2.40 18.50 -16.67
C GLY A 893 -3.42 17.50 -16.10
N SER A 894 -3.43 16.24 -16.53
CA SER A 894 -4.25 15.19 -15.89
C SER A 894 -3.81 14.94 -14.44
N GLN A 895 -4.76 14.68 -13.54
CA GLN A 895 -4.50 14.47 -12.12
C GLN A 895 -5.01 13.10 -11.65
N GLY A 896 -4.08 12.28 -11.15
CA GLY A 896 -4.36 10.93 -10.63
C GLY A 896 -5.37 10.87 -9.48
N LYS A 897 -5.46 11.95 -8.70
CA LYS A 897 -6.34 12.03 -7.52
C LYS A 897 -7.80 11.70 -7.81
N TYR A 898 -8.31 11.97 -9.03
CA TYR A 898 -9.70 11.70 -9.38
C TYR A 898 -10.02 10.20 -9.52
N ILE A 899 -9.04 9.39 -9.95
CA ILE A 899 -9.21 7.93 -10.05
C ILE A 899 -8.77 7.24 -8.75
N GLU A 900 -7.70 7.71 -8.10
CA GLU A 900 -7.17 7.16 -6.85
C GLU A 900 -8.13 7.41 -5.67
N ASN A 901 -8.66 8.63 -5.56
CA ASN A 901 -9.53 9.06 -4.44
C ASN A 901 -10.97 9.26 -4.90
N PHE A 902 -11.48 8.41 -5.79
CA PHE A 902 -12.79 8.57 -6.41
C PHE A 902 -13.92 8.83 -5.39
N GLY A 903 -13.89 8.17 -4.23
CA GLY A 903 -14.90 8.34 -3.18
C GLY A 903 -14.90 9.70 -2.46
N GLN A 904 -13.80 10.47 -2.52
CA GLN A 904 -13.77 11.84 -2.02
C GLN A 904 -14.52 12.79 -2.97
N TYR A 905 -14.52 12.51 -4.27
CA TYR A 905 -15.13 13.36 -5.30
C TYR A 905 -16.56 12.92 -5.68
N PHE A 906 -16.91 11.65 -5.43
CA PHE A 906 -18.20 11.05 -5.76
C PHE A 906 -18.75 10.30 -4.54
N LYS A 907 -19.80 10.82 -3.90
CA LYS A 907 -20.42 10.21 -2.71
C LYS A 907 -21.09 8.86 -3.02
N HIS A 908 -20.93 7.89 -2.12
CA HIS A 908 -21.43 6.51 -2.31
C HIS A 908 -20.95 5.87 -3.63
N PRO A 909 -19.62 5.82 -3.88
CA PRO A 909 -19.10 5.25 -5.11
C PRO A 909 -19.16 3.73 -5.08
N THR A 910 -19.36 3.15 -6.26
CA THR A 910 -19.09 1.74 -6.53
C THR A 910 -17.88 1.65 -7.45
N ILE A 911 -16.91 0.83 -7.07
CA ILE A 911 -15.69 0.59 -7.86
C ILE A 911 -15.71 -0.87 -8.29
N LEU A 912 -15.75 -1.11 -9.60
CA LEU A 912 -15.74 -2.47 -10.17
C LEU A 912 -14.51 -2.68 -11.04
N PRO A 913 -13.75 -3.77 -10.84
CA PRO A 913 -12.61 -4.09 -11.67
C PRO A 913 -13.03 -4.76 -13.00
N LEU A 914 -12.26 -4.51 -14.06
CA LEU A 914 -12.20 -5.33 -15.27
C LEU A 914 -10.74 -5.77 -15.48
N ASN A 915 -10.36 -6.87 -14.84
CA ASN A 915 -8.99 -7.38 -14.80
C ASN A 915 -8.70 -8.36 -15.93
N ILE A 916 -9.72 -9.07 -16.41
CA ILE A 916 -9.57 -10.08 -17.47
C ILE A 916 -9.27 -9.36 -18.79
N THR A 917 -8.05 -9.50 -19.29
CA THR A 917 -7.67 -8.99 -20.62
C THR A 917 -7.90 -10.04 -21.70
N HIS A 918 -8.55 -9.64 -22.80
CA HIS A 918 -8.70 -10.47 -23.99
C HIS A 918 -7.79 -10.00 -25.14
N ARG A 919 -6.96 -8.99 -24.88
CA ARG A 919 -6.09 -8.38 -25.90
C ARG A 919 -4.82 -9.18 -26.12
N CYS A 920 -4.19 -9.60 -25.02
CA CYS A 920 -2.85 -10.19 -25.01
C CYS A 920 -2.95 -11.70 -24.75
N SER A 921 -2.02 -12.48 -25.31
CA SER A 921 -1.83 -13.88 -24.90
C SER A 921 -1.47 -13.98 -23.42
N GLN A 922 -1.82 -15.09 -22.76
CA GLN A 922 -1.55 -15.32 -21.33
C GLN A 922 -0.09 -15.03 -20.95
N ILE A 923 0.87 -15.47 -21.76
CA ILE A 923 2.31 -15.25 -21.49
C ILE A 923 2.66 -13.74 -21.38
N ILE A 924 2.06 -12.90 -22.22
CA ILE A 924 2.26 -11.43 -22.17
C ILE A 924 1.55 -10.85 -20.94
N THR A 925 0.35 -11.33 -20.65
CA THR A 925 -0.43 -10.93 -19.48
C THR A 925 0.34 -11.23 -18.18
N ASP A 926 0.88 -12.44 -18.04
CA ASP A 926 1.68 -12.86 -16.87
C ASP A 926 2.91 -11.97 -16.68
N LYS A 927 3.61 -11.60 -17.77
CA LYS A 927 4.76 -10.70 -17.71
C LYS A 927 4.39 -9.26 -17.37
N VAL A 928 3.25 -8.78 -17.84
CA VAL A 928 2.72 -7.49 -17.43
C VAL A 928 2.33 -7.53 -15.95
N ASP A 929 1.76 -8.63 -15.46
CA ASP A 929 1.39 -8.78 -14.05
C ASP A 929 2.60 -8.84 -13.12
N GLU A 930 3.66 -9.56 -13.52
CA GLU A 930 4.94 -9.57 -12.80
C GLU A 930 5.56 -8.17 -12.68
N PHE A 931 5.41 -7.36 -13.74
CA PHE A 931 5.86 -5.96 -13.78
C PHE A 931 5.05 -5.06 -12.84
N THR A 932 3.73 -5.22 -12.78
CA THR A 932 2.85 -4.35 -11.98
C THR A 932 2.69 -4.79 -10.51
N SER A 933 2.92 -6.07 -10.20
CA SER A 933 2.70 -6.65 -8.87
C SER A 933 3.63 -6.13 -7.77
N HIS A 934 4.77 -5.54 -8.15
CA HIS A 934 5.72 -4.94 -7.21
C HIS A 934 5.31 -3.52 -6.75
N SER A 935 4.29 -2.93 -7.37
CA SER A 935 3.89 -1.52 -7.11
C SER A 935 2.58 -1.39 -6.34
N VAL A 936 1.60 -2.31 -6.48
CA VAL A 936 0.35 -2.36 -5.68
C VAL A 936 -0.21 -3.80 -5.67
N LYS A 937 -0.67 -4.30 -4.51
CA LYS A 937 -1.43 -5.56 -4.38
C LYS A 937 -2.74 -5.49 -5.18
N MET A 938 -2.80 -6.11 -6.35
CA MET A 938 -4.04 -6.62 -6.93
C MET A 938 -4.00 -8.14 -6.87
N GLN A 939 -4.95 -8.74 -6.13
CA GLN A 939 -5.11 -10.19 -6.06
C GLN A 939 -5.47 -10.74 -7.45
N SER A 940 -4.58 -11.52 -8.03
CA SER A 940 -4.85 -12.32 -9.21
C SER A 940 -5.72 -13.51 -8.81
N VAL A 941 -6.97 -13.52 -9.27
CA VAL A 941 -7.79 -14.75 -9.27
C VAL A 941 -7.31 -15.59 -10.45
N ILE A 942 -6.67 -16.72 -10.14
CA ILE A 942 -6.23 -17.72 -11.13
C ILE A 942 -7.49 -18.36 -11.73
N HIS A 943 -7.83 -18.01 -12.96
CA HIS A 943 -8.80 -18.79 -13.74
C HIS A 943 -8.06 -19.90 -14.50
N ASN A 944 -8.24 -21.14 -14.03
CA ASN A 944 -8.03 -22.32 -14.86
C ASN A 944 -8.98 -22.25 -16.04
N SER A 945 -8.46 -22.01 -17.25
CA SER A 945 -9.20 -22.29 -18.47
C SER A 945 -8.29 -23.00 -19.47
N SER A 946 -8.66 -24.25 -19.70
CA SER A 946 -8.20 -25.10 -20.79
C SER A 946 -8.62 -24.47 -22.13
N ASP A 947 -7.74 -23.68 -22.71
CA ASP A 947 -7.66 -23.45 -24.16
C ASP A 947 -6.20 -23.12 -24.50
N ILE A 948 -5.44 -24.16 -24.83
CA ILE A 948 -4.06 -24.04 -25.32
C ILE A 948 -4.13 -23.43 -26.71
N ILE A 949 -4.05 -22.10 -26.81
CA ILE A 949 -3.70 -21.44 -28.06
C ILE A 949 -2.19 -21.59 -28.25
N THR A 950 -1.79 -22.65 -28.94
CA THR A 950 -0.44 -22.81 -29.49
C THR A 950 -0.11 -21.64 -30.43
N GLY A 951 0.77 -20.71 -30.03
CA GLY A 951 1.35 -19.72 -30.95
C GLY A 951 1.92 -18.42 -30.38
N SER A 952 1.67 -18.11 -29.10
CA SER A 952 2.24 -16.93 -28.43
C SER A 952 3.68 -17.15 -27.98
N GLU A 953 4.55 -16.16 -28.18
CA GLU A 953 5.97 -16.29 -27.86
C GLU A 953 6.54 -14.96 -27.34
N ILE A 954 7.12 -14.98 -26.14
CA ILE A 954 8.00 -13.92 -25.65
C ILE A 954 9.42 -14.36 -25.98
N ARG A 955 10.10 -13.62 -26.87
CA ARG A 955 11.53 -13.82 -27.09
C ARG A 955 12.29 -12.65 -26.48
N LYS A 956 13.13 -12.94 -25.49
CA LYS A 956 14.29 -12.09 -25.17
C LYS A 956 15.23 -12.23 -26.36
N ILE A 957 15.53 -11.14 -27.04
CA ILE A 957 16.65 -11.18 -27.97
C ILE A 957 17.73 -10.24 -27.52
N TYR A 958 18.74 -10.89 -26.98
CA TYR A 958 20.04 -10.34 -26.76
C TYR A 958 20.73 -10.19 -28.11
N ILE A 959 21.06 -8.97 -28.51
CA ILE A 959 22.01 -8.76 -29.59
C ILE A 959 23.38 -8.98 -28.96
N GLU A 960 24.00 -10.13 -29.22
CA GLU A 960 25.39 -10.35 -28.82
C GLU A 960 26.25 -9.20 -29.36
N ASN A 961 26.94 -8.52 -28.45
CA ASN A 961 28.01 -7.59 -28.77
C ASN A 961 29.26 -8.36 -29.27
N LYS A 962 29.09 -9.31 -30.21
CA LYS A 962 30.21 -9.62 -31.08
C LYS A 962 30.49 -8.34 -31.85
N PRO A 963 31.73 -7.81 -31.84
CA PRO A 963 32.09 -6.75 -32.76
C PRO A 963 31.85 -7.32 -34.16
N LEU A 964 30.71 -6.96 -34.77
CA LEU A 964 30.55 -7.09 -36.20
C LEU A 964 31.67 -6.27 -36.78
N ASN A 965 32.62 -6.94 -37.42
CA ASN A 965 33.80 -6.29 -37.94
C ASN A 965 33.30 -5.15 -38.86
N LYS A 966 33.79 -3.92 -38.66
CA LYS A 966 33.34 -2.71 -39.41
C LYS A 966 33.35 -2.95 -40.93
N LEU A 967 34.23 -3.85 -41.37
CA LEU A 967 34.42 -4.38 -42.73
C LEU A 967 33.35 -5.37 -43.22
N GLU A 968 32.71 -6.17 -42.37
CA GLU A 968 31.64 -7.10 -42.78
C GLU A 968 30.32 -6.36 -43.07
N PHE A 969 30.04 -5.28 -42.35
CA PHE A 969 28.83 -4.48 -42.55
C PHE A 969 28.96 -3.49 -43.73
N SER A 970 30.14 -2.89 -43.93
CA SER A 970 30.39 -1.96 -45.04
C SER A 970 30.27 -2.60 -46.43
N ARG A 971 30.42 -3.93 -46.50
CA ARG A 971 30.31 -4.76 -47.71
C ARG A 971 28.87 -5.17 -48.06
N ASP A 972 27.91 -5.03 -47.15
CA ASP A 972 26.52 -5.44 -47.37
C ASP A 972 25.65 -4.27 -47.92
N ARG A 973 25.53 -4.23 -49.25
CA ARG A 973 24.84 -3.15 -50.01
C ARG A 973 23.37 -2.93 -49.64
N LYS A 974 22.77 -3.77 -48.80
CA LYS A 974 21.38 -3.60 -48.35
C LYS A 974 21.20 -2.48 -47.32
N TYR A 975 22.24 -2.16 -46.55
CA TYR A 975 22.25 -1.09 -45.56
C TYR A 975 22.90 0.20 -46.06
N ASP A 976 23.26 0.28 -47.34
CA ASP A 976 23.84 1.49 -47.97
C ASP A 976 22.93 2.72 -47.87
N LEU A 977 21.61 2.52 -47.76
CA LEU A 977 20.62 3.58 -47.55
C LEU A 977 20.85 4.38 -46.24
N TRP A 978 21.71 3.88 -45.35
CA TRP A 978 22.05 4.47 -44.06
C TRP A 978 23.49 5.01 -44.02
N LYS A 979 24.26 4.90 -45.11
CA LYS A 979 25.68 5.31 -45.17
C LYS A 979 25.89 6.83 -45.10
N ASP A 980 24.97 7.63 -45.66
CA ASP A 980 25.08 9.11 -45.73
C ASP A 980 24.63 9.85 -44.47
N LYS A 981 24.09 9.16 -43.46
CA LYS A 981 23.55 9.78 -42.23
C LYS A 981 24.30 9.28 -41.01
N SER A 982 25.48 9.86 -40.75
CA SER A 982 26.24 9.77 -39.48
C SER A 982 26.03 8.46 -38.70
N THR A 983 26.56 7.35 -39.22
CA THR A 983 26.27 5.97 -38.78
C THR A 983 26.32 5.78 -37.25
N ASN A 984 25.15 5.82 -36.60
CA ASN A 984 24.95 5.27 -35.27
C ASN A 984 24.84 3.75 -35.39
N TRP A 985 25.95 3.06 -35.13
CA TRP A 985 26.07 1.61 -35.33
C TRP A 985 25.11 0.78 -34.45
N GLU A 986 24.70 1.28 -33.28
CA GLU A 986 23.72 0.61 -32.43
C GLU A 986 22.32 0.64 -33.06
N ALA A 987 21.92 1.79 -33.63
CA ALA A 987 20.68 1.89 -34.40
C ALA A 987 20.68 0.93 -35.60
N VAL A 988 21.81 0.83 -36.30
CA VAL A 988 21.98 -0.07 -37.45
C VAL A 988 21.90 -1.55 -37.04
N LYS A 989 22.52 -1.95 -35.92
CA LYS A 989 22.38 -3.30 -35.35
C LYS A 989 20.93 -3.62 -35.01
N THR A 990 20.22 -2.70 -34.34
CA THR A 990 18.78 -2.82 -34.04
C THR A 990 17.97 -3.05 -35.31
N ILE A 991 18.20 -2.25 -36.35
CA ILE A 991 17.49 -2.35 -37.63
C ILE A 991 17.75 -3.68 -38.31
N LYS A 992 19.03 -4.10 -38.41
CA LYS A 992 19.40 -5.41 -38.96
C LYS A 992 18.64 -6.53 -38.26
N TYR A 993 18.62 -6.48 -36.94
CA TYR A 993 17.96 -7.47 -36.11
C TYR A 993 16.44 -7.53 -36.36
N ILE A 994 15.78 -6.37 -36.44
CA ILE A 994 14.36 -6.29 -36.84
C ILE A 994 14.16 -6.95 -38.21
N CYS A 995 14.98 -6.62 -39.22
CA CYS A 995 14.89 -7.21 -40.55
C CYS A 995 15.04 -8.74 -40.55
N GLU A 996 15.99 -9.27 -39.77
CA GLU A 996 16.21 -10.72 -39.67
C GLU A 996 14.99 -11.47 -39.12
N LYS A 997 14.27 -10.85 -38.16
CA LYS A 997 13.04 -11.41 -37.60
C LYS A 997 11.87 -11.33 -38.56
N PHE A 998 11.70 -10.22 -39.27
CA PHE A 998 10.72 -10.13 -40.36
C PHE A 998 10.97 -11.20 -41.44
N ALA A 999 12.22 -11.53 -41.72
CA ALA A 999 12.59 -12.54 -42.70
C ALA A 999 12.48 -13.99 -42.20
N ASP A 1000 12.27 -14.22 -40.90
CA ASP A 1000 12.10 -15.55 -40.32
C ASP A 1000 10.64 -16.02 -40.41
N ARG A 1001 10.40 -16.99 -41.31
CA ARG A 1001 9.07 -17.55 -41.57
C ARG A 1001 8.43 -18.21 -40.34
N ARG A 1002 9.22 -18.72 -39.38
CA ARG A 1002 8.71 -19.31 -38.13
C ARG A 1002 8.17 -18.24 -37.18
N ASN A 1003 8.75 -17.04 -37.23
CA ASN A 1003 8.42 -15.95 -36.31
C ASN A 1003 7.26 -15.08 -36.82
N PHE A 1004 7.25 -14.77 -38.11
CA PHE A 1004 6.30 -13.81 -38.70
C PHE A 1004 5.22 -14.43 -39.61
N GLY A 1005 5.35 -15.69 -40.04
CA GLY A 1005 4.39 -16.31 -40.97
C GLY A 1005 4.19 -15.49 -42.25
N ASP A 1006 2.93 -15.32 -42.68
CA ASP A 1006 2.54 -14.35 -43.72
C ASP A 1006 2.40 -12.94 -43.12
N TRP A 1007 3.47 -12.14 -43.22
CA TRP A 1007 3.50 -10.75 -42.73
C TRP A 1007 2.48 -9.83 -43.42
N ARG A 1008 1.84 -10.27 -44.51
CA ARG A 1008 0.92 -9.43 -45.30
C ARG A 1008 -0.33 -8.98 -44.53
N ASN A 1009 -0.69 -9.72 -43.48
CA ASN A 1009 -1.91 -9.47 -42.69
C ASN A 1009 -1.65 -9.14 -41.21
N LYS A 1010 -0.39 -8.88 -40.84
CA LYS A 1010 0.00 -8.63 -39.44
C LYS A 1010 0.41 -7.19 -39.25
N LYS A 1011 -0.23 -6.50 -38.30
CA LYS A 1011 0.15 -5.14 -37.90
C LYS A 1011 1.33 -5.20 -36.95
N VAL A 1012 2.33 -4.36 -37.16
CA VAL A 1012 3.57 -4.32 -36.38
C VAL A 1012 3.83 -2.91 -35.86
N LEU A 1013 4.10 -2.80 -34.57
CA LEU A 1013 4.60 -1.56 -33.97
C LEU A 1013 6.06 -1.72 -33.57
N ILE A 1014 6.86 -0.71 -33.87
CA ILE A 1014 8.23 -0.57 -33.38
C ILE A 1014 8.23 0.67 -32.49
N LEU A 1015 8.40 0.45 -31.19
CA LEU A 1015 8.22 1.43 -30.13
C LEU A 1015 9.55 1.80 -29.49
N SER A 1016 9.81 3.10 -29.45
CA SER A 1016 10.91 3.73 -28.72
C SER A 1016 10.39 4.60 -27.59
N ARG A 1017 11.23 4.89 -26.59
CA ARG A 1017 10.90 5.85 -25.52
C ARG A 1017 10.79 7.28 -26.04
N THR A 1018 11.71 7.69 -26.92
CA THR A 1018 11.81 9.04 -27.48
C THR A 1018 11.60 9.00 -28.99
N ASN A 1019 11.59 10.15 -29.67
CA ASN A 1019 11.58 10.22 -31.13
C ASN A 1019 12.90 9.74 -31.78
N LYS A 1020 13.80 9.12 -31.00
CA LYS A 1020 15.06 8.54 -31.44
C LYS A 1020 15.06 7.02 -31.22
N ILE A 1021 15.77 6.30 -32.07
CA ILE A 1021 16.14 4.89 -31.87
C ILE A 1021 17.66 4.86 -31.72
N GLU A 1022 18.15 4.54 -30.52
CA GLU A 1022 19.59 4.50 -30.24
C GLU A 1022 20.28 5.76 -30.80
N GLY A 1023 19.77 6.95 -30.44
CA GLY A 1023 20.29 8.24 -30.93
C GLY A 1023 19.88 8.66 -32.36
N MET A 1024 19.39 7.75 -33.21
CA MET A 1024 18.95 8.11 -34.57
C MET A 1024 17.52 8.67 -34.60
N ASN A 1025 17.33 9.87 -35.16
CA ASN A 1025 16.00 10.48 -35.32
C ASN A 1025 15.06 9.62 -36.19
N ILE A 1026 13.86 9.35 -35.66
CA ILE A 1026 12.79 8.63 -36.36
C ILE A 1026 12.10 9.53 -37.39
N PHE A 1027 11.90 10.79 -37.02
CA PHE A 1027 11.18 11.80 -37.80
C PHE A 1027 12.15 12.87 -38.31
N ASP A 1028 11.80 13.49 -39.43
CA ASP A 1028 12.51 14.64 -40.00
C ASP A 1028 12.42 15.82 -39.02
N GLU A 1029 13.54 16.53 -38.80
CA GLU A 1029 13.58 17.67 -37.88
C GLU A 1029 12.71 18.84 -38.37
N ASN A 1030 12.54 18.97 -39.69
CA ASN A 1030 11.72 20.01 -40.30
C ASN A 1030 10.26 19.56 -40.52
N ASP A 1031 9.97 18.27 -40.43
CA ASP A 1031 8.62 17.71 -40.56
C ASP A 1031 8.44 16.49 -39.65
N SER A 1032 7.88 16.73 -38.46
CA SER A 1032 7.64 15.70 -37.45
C SER A 1032 6.65 14.61 -37.86
N ASN A 1033 5.96 14.74 -39.00
CA ASN A 1033 5.10 13.71 -39.58
C ASN A 1033 5.85 12.82 -40.58
N LYS A 1034 7.02 13.25 -41.06
CA LYS A 1034 7.81 12.52 -42.06
C LYS A 1034 8.77 11.56 -41.35
N ASN A 1035 8.41 10.28 -41.34
CA ASN A 1035 9.28 9.24 -40.78
C ASN A 1035 10.42 8.91 -41.77
N ILE A 1036 11.65 9.27 -41.40
CA ILE A 1036 12.84 9.14 -42.27
C ILE A 1036 13.46 7.75 -42.24
N VAL A 1037 13.08 6.91 -41.27
CA VAL A 1037 13.65 5.57 -41.02
C VAL A 1037 12.76 4.46 -41.62
N LYS A 1038 11.44 4.71 -41.73
CA LYS A 1038 10.46 3.69 -42.15
C LYS A 1038 10.70 3.17 -43.57
N THR A 1039 10.92 4.04 -44.55
CA THR A 1039 11.13 3.63 -45.94
C THR A 1039 12.42 2.80 -46.10
N PRO A 1040 13.58 3.25 -45.58
CA PRO A 1040 14.80 2.44 -45.58
C PRO A 1040 14.66 1.08 -44.86
N LEU A 1041 13.91 1.03 -43.75
CA LEU A 1041 13.63 -0.24 -43.04
C LEU A 1041 12.84 -1.22 -43.92
N ILE A 1042 11.81 -0.73 -44.62
CA ILE A 1042 11.00 -1.56 -45.54
C ILE A 1042 11.87 -2.15 -46.66
N GLU A 1043 12.74 -1.35 -47.26
CA GLU A 1043 13.69 -1.84 -48.28
C GLU A 1043 14.64 -2.91 -47.72
N ALA A 1044 15.16 -2.70 -46.51
CA ALA A 1044 16.03 -3.65 -45.84
C ALA A 1044 15.32 -4.97 -45.51
N ILE A 1045 14.05 -4.92 -45.08
CA ILE A 1045 13.21 -6.11 -44.85
C ILE A 1045 13.05 -6.91 -46.15
N ILE A 1046 12.71 -6.24 -47.25
CA ILE A 1046 12.50 -6.90 -48.56
C ILE A 1046 13.79 -7.59 -49.02
N LYS A 1047 14.94 -6.88 -48.97
CA LYS A 1047 16.24 -7.45 -49.36
C LYS A 1047 16.62 -8.66 -48.50
N THR A 1048 16.46 -8.56 -47.18
CA THR A 1048 16.75 -9.65 -46.23
C THR A 1048 15.86 -10.88 -46.50
N TYR A 1049 14.61 -10.66 -46.88
CA TYR A 1049 13.70 -11.75 -47.25
C TYR A 1049 14.10 -12.45 -48.55
N GLU A 1050 14.52 -11.70 -49.57
CA GLU A 1050 15.04 -12.25 -50.84
C GLU A 1050 16.27 -13.13 -50.62
N GLU A 1051 17.19 -12.70 -49.75
CA GLU A 1051 18.41 -13.45 -49.41
C GLU A 1051 18.09 -14.79 -48.74
N LYS A 1052 17.21 -14.80 -47.72
CA LYS A 1052 16.82 -16.02 -47.02
C LYS A 1052 16.06 -17.02 -47.90
N ARG A 1053 15.48 -16.60 -49.03
CA ARG A 1053 14.82 -17.50 -50.00
C ARG A 1053 15.79 -18.24 -50.93
N GLY A 1054 17.08 -17.87 -50.96
CA GLY A 1054 18.11 -18.49 -51.79
C GLY A 1054 18.29 -17.83 -53.17
N LYS A 1055 19.47 -18.06 -53.80
CA LYS A 1055 19.84 -17.51 -55.11
C LYS A 1055 18.84 -17.96 -56.19
N GLY A 1056 18.26 -17.00 -56.92
CA GLY A 1056 17.31 -17.23 -58.03
C GLY A 1056 15.83 -16.92 -57.73
N LYS A 1057 15.45 -16.61 -56.49
CA LYS A 1057 14.05 -16.32 -56.08
C LYS A 1057 13.82 -14.84 -55.72
N LYS A 1058 14.40 -13.91 -56.49
CA LYS A 1058 14.15 -12.47 -56.32
C LYS A 1058 12.70 -12.14 -56.69
N PHE A 1059 12.12 -11.17 -56.01
CA PHE A 1059 10.82 -10.62 -56.37
C PHE A 1059 10.91 -9.89 -57.71
N THR A 1060 9.87 -10.07 -58.53
CA THR A 1060 9.62 -9.22 -59.70
C THR A 1060 9.36 -7.78 -59.24
N HIS A 1061 9.48 -6.82 -60.17
CA HIS A 1061 9.23 -5.41 -59.88
C HIS A 1061 7.83 -5.19 -59.27
N GLU A 1062 6.80 -5.84 -59.84
CA GLU A 1062 5.43 -5.79 -59.33
C GLU A 1062 5.30 -6.35 -57.91
N LYS A 1063 5.91 -7.51 -57.62
CA LYS A 1063 5.90 -8.11 -56.27
C LYS A 1063 6.62 -7.23 -55.25
N LYS A 1064 7.69 -6.53 -55.63
CA LYS A 1064 8.34 -5.53 -54.74
C LYS A 1064 7.43 -4.34 -54.46
N LYS A 1065 6.74 -3.83 -55.48
CA LYS A 1065 5.78 -2.74 -55.34
C LYS A 1065 4.62 -3.11 -54.42
N GLU A 1066 4.07 -4.31 -54.60
CA GLU A 1066 3.03 -4.88 -53.73
C GLU A 1066 3.56 -5.02 -52.29
N ALA A 1067 4.76 -5.58 -52.12
CA ALA A 1067 5.33 -5.78 -50.81
C ALA A 1067 5.57 -4.48 -50.05
N ARG A 1068 6.08 -3.44 -50.72
CA ARG A 1068 6.21 -2.08 -50.15
C ARG A 1068 4.88 -1.54 -49.68
N LYS A 1069 3.83 -1.65 -50.51
CA LYS A 1069 2.49 -1.15 -50.18
C LYS A 1069 1.96 -1.81 -48.90
N ILE A 1070 2.13 -3.13 -48.79
CA ILE A 1070 1.65 -3.89 -47.63
C ILE A 1070 2.49 -3.59 -46.38
N LEU A 1071 3.82 -3.60 -46.47
CA LEU A 1071 4.70 -3.29 -45.32
C LEU A 1071 4.50 -1.84 -44.83
N ASN A 1072 4.34 -0.90 -45.75
CA ASN A 1072 4.12 0.51 -45.40
C ASN A 1072 2.79 0.72 -44.67
N LYS A 1073 1.76 -0.07 -45.01
CA LYS A 1073 0.45 -0.08 -44.32
C LYS A 1073 0.53 -0.74 -42.95
N ASN A 1074 1.32 -1.80 -42.82
CA ASN A 1074 1.27 -2.68 -41.64
C ASN A 1074 2.30 -2.33 -40.57
N ILE A 1075 3.42 -1.69 -40.92
CA ILE A 1075 4.49 -1.32 -39.98
C ILE A 1075 4.33 0.14 -39.59
N GLU A 1076 4.32 0.43 -38.30
CA GLU A 1076 4.49 1.78 -37.78
C GLU A 1076 5.63 1.83 -36.78
N MET A 1077 6.35 2.95 -36.82
CA MET A 1077 7.48 3.20 -35.94
C MET A 1077 7.25 4.56 -35.27
N ILE A 1078 6.97 4.51 -33.98
CA ILE A 1078 6.44 5.64 -33.19
C ILE A 1078 6.95 5.55 -31.75
N THR A 1079 6.76 6.61 -30.97
CA THR A 1079 7.05 6.57 -29.55
C THR A 1079 5.98 5.79 -28.77
N ALA A 1080 6.35 5.26 -27.62
CA ALA A 1080 5.43 4.61 -26.69
C ALA A 1080 4.22 5.51 -26.35
N HIS A 1081 4.44 6.80 -26.13
CA HIS A 1081 3.38 7.79 -25.87
C HIS A 1081 2.36 7.85 -27.03
N LYS A 1082 2.85 8.00 -28.28
CA LYS A 1082 1.99 8.06 -29.48
C LYS A 1082 1.24 6.74 -29.74
N SER A 1083 1.69 5.63 -29.16
CA SER A 1083 1.03 4.33 -29.27
C SER A 1083 -0.17 4.15 -28.33
N LYS A 1084 -0.46 5.10 -27.44
CA LYS A 1084 -1.63 5.03 -26.54
C LYS A 1084 -2.92 4.84 -27.34
N GLY A 1085 -3.75 3.87 -26.97
CA GLY A 1085 -4.97 3.50 -27.69
C GLY A 1085 -4.76 2.68 -28.99
N MET A 1086 -3.51 2.35 -29.35
CA MET A 1086 -3.22 1.47 -30.49
C MET A 1086 -3.02 0.02 -30.05
N GLU A 1087 -3.12 -0.89 -31.01
CA GLU A 1087 -2.81 -2.30 -30.84
C GLU A 1087 -2.15 -2.82 -32.12
N ALA A 1088 -1.32 -3.85 -31.98
CA ALA A 1088 -0.68 -4.56 -33.08
C ALA A 1088 -0.49 -6.05 -32.76
N ASP A 1089 -0.45 -6.88 -33.80
CA ASP A 1089 -0.16 -8.30 -33.65
C ASP A 1089 1.22 -8.52 -33.01
N ILE A 1090 2.19 -7.69 -33.42
CA ILE A 1090 3.59 -7.79 -33.04
C ILE A 1090 4.11 -6.43 -32.60
N VAL A 1091 4.85 -6.39 -31.48
CA VAL A 1091 5.47 -5.17 -30.97
C VAL A 1091 6.96 -5.40 -30.76
N PHE A 1092 7.78 -4.46 -31.23
CA PHE A 1092 9.18 -4.33 -30.86
C PHE A 1092 9.34 -3.17 -29.89
N ILE A 1093 9.93 -3.42 -28.72
CA ILE A 1093 10.37 -2.40 -27.77
C ILE A 1093 11.87 -2.24 -27.93
N VAL A 1094 12.29 -1.07 -28.43
CA VAL A 1094 13.67 -0.75 -28.76
C VAL A 1094 14.34 0.03 -27.64
N GLY A 1095 15.63 -0.20 -27.41
CA GLY A 1095 16.42 0.47 -26.36
C GLY A 1095 16.11 -0.03 -24.96
N HIS A 1096 15.55 -1.25 -24.82
CA HIS A 1096 15.17 -1.84 -23.53
C HIS A 1096 16.32 -1.81 -22.53
N GLY A 1097 16.01 -1.44 -21.28
CA GLY A 1097 17.03 -1.01 -20.34
C GLY A 1097 17.47 0.41 -20.69
N LYS A 1098 18.53 0.57 -21.48
CA LYS A 1098 19.33 1.82 -21.65
C LYS A 1098 18.50 3.10 -21.83
N ASP A 1099 17.49 3.07 -22.71
CA ASP A 1099 16.73 4.25 -23.12
C ASP A 1099 15.39 4.45 -22.44
N TRP A 1100 15.00 3.53 -21.55
CA TRP A 1100 13.80 3.64 -20.73
C TRP A 1100 14.19 4.09 -19.33
N CYS A 1101 13.22 4.57 -18.54
CA CYS A 1101 13.43 5.00 -17.15
C CYS A 1101 14.19 6.34 -17.08
N LYS A 1102 13.68 7.36 -17.75
CA LYS A 1102 14.41 8.59 -18.02
C LYS A 1102 13.62 9.80 -17.48
N ILE A 1103 14.14 10.48 -16.46
CA ILE A 1103 13.54 11.70 -15.90
C ILE A 1103 14.08 12.90 -16.68
N HIS A 1104 13.19 13.78 -17.13
CA HIS A 1104 13.63 15.02 -17.75
C HIS A 1104 14.15 15.98 -16.65
N PRO A 1105 15.31 16.63 -16.84
CA PRO A 1105 15.81 17.66 -15.91
C PRO A 1105 14.82 18.80 -15.60
N ASN A 1106 13.81 19.00 -16.46
CA ASN A 1106 12.82 20.07 -16.33
C ASN A 1106 11.65 19.71 -15.42
N THR A 1107 11.61 18.49 -14.88
CA THR A 1107 10.64 18.06 -13.86
C THR A 1107 10.67 19.00 -12.65
N LYS A 1108 11.83 19.60 -12.34
CA LYS A 1108 11.99 20.61 -11.27
C LYS A 1108 11.10 21.86 -11.44
N PHE A 1109 10.79 22.24 -12.68
CA PHE A 1109 9.89 23.37 -12.97
C PHE A 1109 8.40 22.98 -12.90
N GLY A 1110 8.11 21.70 -12.70
CA GLY A 1110 6.77 21.19 -12.46
C GLY A 1110 6.36 21.18 -11.00
N ILE A 1111 7.28 21.44 -10.06
CA ILE A 1111 7.04 21.27 -8.61
C ILE A 1111 5.91 22.17 -8.11
N ILE A 1112 5.72 23.37 -8.67
CA ILE A 1112 4.57 24.25 -8.34
C ILE A 1112 3.21 23.57 -8.57
N PHE A 1113 3.16 22.59 -9.48
CA PHE A 1113 1.98 21.81 -9.83
C PHE A 1113 1.84 20.52 -9.01
N GLY A 1114 2.75 20.27 -8.06
CA GLY A 1114 2.83 19.05 -7.26
C GLY A 1114 3.65 17.93 -7.92
N ASP A 1115 4.41 18.21 -8.97
CA ASP A 1115 5.25 17.20 -9.60
C ASP A 1115 6.39 16.80 -8.67
N THR A 1116 6.63 15.50 -8.56
CA THR A 1116 7.75 14.94 -7.80
C THR A 1116 8.55 14.01 -8.69
N GLU A 1117 9.84 13.82 -8.39
CA GLU A 1117 10.66 12.84 -9.10
C GLU A 1117 10.07 11.43 -9.01
N SER A 1118 9.44 11.09 -7.88
CA SER A 1118 8.77 9.81 -7.68
C SER A 1118 7.57 9.63 -8.61
N GLU A 1119 6.76 10.67 -8.82
CA GLU A 1119 5.64 10.60 -9.77
C GLU A 1119 6.13 10.55 -11.22
N ALA A 1120 7.17 11.32 -11.56
CA ALA A 1120 7.79 11.26 -12.88
C ALA A 1120 8.32 9.84 -13.18
N LEU A 1121 8.88 9.16 -12.16
CA LEU A 1121 9.31 7.77 -12.25
C LEU A 1121 8.14 6.80 -12.48
N ARG A 1122 7.06 6.95 -11.70
CA ARG A 1122 5.85 6.14 -11.89
C ARG A 1122 5.26 6.35 -13.28
N GLU A 1123 5.32 7.55 -13.83
CA GLU A 1123 4.88 7.81 -15.21
C GLU A 1123 5.75 7.10 -16.25
N GLU A 1124 7.07 7.01 -16.04
CA GLU A 1124 7.96 6.20 -16.89
C GLU A 1124 7.65 4.69 -16.82
N GLU A 1125 7.31 4.18 -15.64
CA GLU A 1125 6.83 2.79 -15.45
C GLU A 1125 5.52 2.54 -16.19
N ARG A 1126 4.55 3.44 -16.06
CA ARG A 1126 3.27 3.41 -16.78
C ARG A 1126 3.47 3.49 -18.29
N LEU A 1127 4.43 4.28 -18.77
CA LEU A 1127 4.76 4.37 -20.18
C LEU A 1127 5.32 3.05 -20.73
N TYR A 1128 6.16 2.37 -19.94
CA TYR A 1128 6.66 1.05 -20.27
C TYR A 1128 5.53 0.00 -20.32
N TYR A 1129 4.64 0.02 -19.34
CA TYR A 1129 3.40 -0.78 -19.34
C TYR A 1129 2.55 -0.51 -20.59
N VAL A 1130 2.38 0.76 -20.98
CA VAL A 1130 1.66 1.15 -22.19
C VAL A 1130 2.30 0.50 -23.41
N ALA A 1131 3.64 0.51 -23.54
CA ALA A 1131 4.33 -0.12 -24.65
C ALA A 1131 4.13 -1.64 -24.70
N MET A 1132 4.25 -2.33 -23.55
CA MET A 1132 4.05 -3.79 -23.47
C MET A 1132 2.63 -4.20 -23.87
N THR A 1133 1.64 -3.47 -23.38
CA THR A 1133 0.20 -3.79 -23.58
C THR A 1133 -0.32 -3.40 -24.98
N ARG A 1134 0.54 -3.00 -25.92
CA ARG A 1134 0.17 -2.83 -27.34
C ARG A 1134 0.16 -4.15 -28.12
N ALA A 1135 0.86 -5.17 -27.62
CA ALA A 1135 1.07 -6.43 -28.30
C ALA A 1135 -0.11 -7.40 -28.11
N LYS A 1136 -0.63 -7.97 -29.21
CA LYS A 1136 -1.65 -9.03 -29.13
C LYS A 1136 -1.05 -10.42 -29.01
N HIS A 1137 -0.05 -10.73 -29.85
CA HIS A 1137 0.46 -12.09 -29.99
C HIS A 1137 1.94 -12.22 -29.65
N LYS A 1138 2.78 -11.27 -30.07
CA LYS A 1138 4.23 -11.33 -29.87
C LYS A 1138 4.81 -9.99 -29.47
N ILE A 1139 5.75 -10.03 -28.54
CA ILE A 1139 6.54 -8.88 -28.12
C ILE A 1139 8.03 -9.23 -28.16
N PHE A 1140 8.81 -8.30 -28.68
CA PHE A 1140 10.26 -8.40 -28.80
C PHE A 1140 10.91 -7.25 -28.06
N PHE A 1141 11.78 -7.56 -27.10
CA PHE A 1141 12.61 -6.57 -26.41
C PHE A 1141 14.00 -6.56 -27.06
N ILE A 1142 14.45 -5.39 -27.52
CA ILE A 1142 15.78 -5.20 -28.13
C ILE A 1142 16.64 -4.34 -27.20
N SER A 1143 17.82 -4.86 -26.82
CA SER A 1143 18.82 -4.19 -25.98
C SER A 1143 20.25 -4.51 -26.45
N HIS A 1144 21.20 -3.61 -26.17
CA HIS A 1144 22.63 -3.70 -26.55
C HIS A 1144 23.60 -3.95 -25.37
N ASN A 1145 23.13 -4.05 -24.12
CA ASN A 1145 23.98 -4.19 -22.92
C ASN A 1145 24.08 -5.64 -22.42
N HIS A 1146 25.26 -6.03 -21.89
CA HIS A 1146 25.58 -7.35 -21.29
C HIS A 1146 24.89 -7.67 -19.96
N GLU A 1147 24.34 -6.68 -19.27
CA GLU A 1147 23.52 -6.94 -18.10
C GLU A 1147 22.14 -7.33 -18.63
N ASN A 1148 21.55 -8.40 -18.10
CA ASN A 1148 20.22 -8.90 -18.45
C ASN A 1148 19.21 -8.08 -17.63
N PRO A 1149 18.72 -6.90 -18.07
CA PRO A 1149 17.63 -6.26 -17.36
C PRO A 1149 16.49 -7.26 -17.35
N ASP A 1150 15.93 -7.52 -16.18
CA ASP A 1150 14.80 -8.43 -16.11
C ASP A 1150 13.67 -7.85 -16.98
N ILE A 1151 12.94 -8.72 -17.69
CA ILE A 1151 11.78 -8.25 -18.49
C ILE A 1151 10.74 -7.63 -17.54
N SER A 1152 10.61 -8.20 -16.35
CA SER A 1152 9.75 -7.66 -15.29
C SER A 1152 10.34 -6.43 -14.61
N HIS A 1153 11.59 -6.06 -14.92
CA HIS A 1153 12.23 -4.93 -14.28
C HIS A 1153 13.32 -4.31 -15.18
N PRO A 1154 12.96 -3.61 -16.27
CA PRO A 1154 13.91 -2.79 -17.03
C PRO A 1154 14.56 -1.69 -16.18
N PHE A 1155 13.98 -1.40 -15.01
CA PHE A 1155 14.42 -0.45 -14.01
C PHE A 1155 15.44 -1.05 -13.00
N SER A 1156 15.71 -2.36 -13.00
CA SER A 1156 16.62 -3.00 -12.03
C SER A 1156 18.07 -3.00 -12.52
N THR A 1157 18.70 -1.83 -12.55
CA THR A 1157 20.13 -1.74 -12.27
C THR A 1157 20.24 -1.10 -10.87
N SER A 1158 20.74 -1.89 -9.91
CA SER A 1158 21.03 -1.54 -8.49
C SER A 1158 19.88 -1.22 -7.51
N HIS A 1159 18.76 -1.96 -7.52
CA HIS A 1159 17.82 -2.01 -6.36
C HIS A 1159 17.91 -3.29 -5.51
N GLN A 1160 18.80 -4.24 -5.84
CA GLN A 1160 19.12 -5.35 -4.94
C GLN A 1160 20.32 -4.99 -4.05
N ILE A 1161 20.10 -4.19 -3.02
CA ILE A 1161 20.95 -4.17 -1.83
C ILE A 1161 20.03 -4.29 -0.60
N ASN A 1162 20.08 -5.47 0.02
CA ASN A 1162 19.69 -5.81 1.40
C ASN A 1162 18.20 -5.86 1.79
N ASN A 1163 17.48 -6.86 1.28
CA ASN A 1163 16.38 -7.50 2.04
C ASN A 1163 16.94 -8.55 3.04
N SER A 1164 17.93 -8.16 3.83
CA SER A 1164 18.47 -8.97 4.92
C SER A 1164 18.96 -8.10 6.08
N THR A 1165 18.08 -7.27 6.60
CA THR A 1165 18.17 -6.86 8.01
C THR A 1165 16.84 -7.16 8.65
N LYS A 1166 16.86 -8.15 9.54
CA LYS A 1166 15.80 -8.46 10.49
C LYS A 1166 15.23 -7.17 11.05
N ILE A 1167 13.90 -7.16 11.18
CA ILE A 1167 13.15 -6.32 12.10
C ILE A 1167 13.90 -6.31 13.44
N ASN A 1168 14.58 -5.22 13.74
CA ASN A 1168 14.96 -4.86 15.09
C ASN A 1168 14.28 -3.53 15.38
N SER A 1169 13.49 -3.56 16.45
CA SER A 1169 12.77 -2.49 17.12
C SER A 1169 13.47 -1.13 17.15
N PRO A 1170 12.70 -0.02 17.23
CA PRO A 1170 13.25 1.33 17.21
C PRO A 1170 14.02 1.62 18.50
N GLN A 1171 15.34 1.82 18.39
CA GLN A 1171 16.12 2.48 19.42
C GLN A 1171 16.84 3.70 18.84
N ASN A 1172 16.39 4.86 19.33
CA ASN A 1172 17.11 6.13 19.51
C ASN A 1172 18.20 6.48 18.50
N PHE A 1173 17.82 7.27 17.49
CA PHE A 1173 18.74 8.24 16.88
C PHE A 1173 18.36 9.65 17.34
N SER A 1174 19.30 10.27 18.05
CA SER A 1174 19.26 11.63 18.55
C SER A 1174 19.50 12.64 17.43
N GLY A 1175 18.62 13.65 17.36
CA GLY A 1175 18.94 15.07 17.13
C GLY A 1175 19.75 15.47 15.90
N ASN A 1176 19.07 16.16 14.98
CA ASN A 1176 19.58 17.01 13.89
C ASN A 1176 19.99 16.27 12.59
N ASP A 1177 18.99 15.99 11.74
CA ASP A 1177 19.05 16.19 10.28
C ASP A 1177 17.78 15.61 9.62
N PHE A 1178 16.65 16.32 9.74
CA PHE A 1178 15.49 16.17 8.87
C PHE A 1178 14.74 17.49 8.78
N ILE A 1179 14.71 18.08 7.59
CA ILE A 1179 13.71 19.11 7.25
C ILE A 1179 12.36 18.39 7.22
N LYS A 1180 11.51 18.69 8.19
CA LYS A 1180 10.16 18.14 8.31
C LYS A 1180 9.29 18.60 7.13
N ILE A 1181 8.65 17.64 6.48
CA ILE A 1181 7.57 17.83 5.51
C ILE A 1181 6.24 17.93 6.29
N GLU A 1182 6.14 18.88 7.23
CA GLU A 1182 4.92 19.08 8.03
C GLU A 1182 4.38 20.52 8.00
N ASP A 1183 5.08 21.48 7.37
CA ASP A 1183 4.62 22.89 7.31
C ASP A 1183 4.29 23.36 5.88
N ILE A 1184 3.53 22.56 5.12
CA ILE A 1184 2.81 23.08 3.94
C ILE A 1184 1.36 23.33 4.40
N PRO A 1185 0.90 24.60 4.53
CA PRO A 1185 -0.49 24.87 4.82
C PRO A 1185 -1.34 24.37 3.64
N PHE A 1186 -2.36 23.59 3.97
CA PHE A 1186 -3.38 23.06 3.05
C PHE A 1186 -4.17 24.16 2.35
#